data_AF-A0A0B1SXZ5-F1
#
_entry.id   AF-A0A0B1SXZ5-F1
#
_cell.length_a   1.000
_cell.length_b   1.000
_cell.length_c   1.000
_cell.angle_alpha   90.00
_cell.angle_beta   90.00
_cell.angle_gamma   90.00
#
_symmetry.space_group_name_H-M   'P 1'
#
loop_
_entity.id
_entity.type
_entity.pdbx_description
1 polymer ?
#
loop_
_entity_poly.entity_id
_entity_poly.type
_entity_poly.pdbx_seq_one_letter_code
_entity_poly.pdbx_strand_id
1 'polypeptide(L)'
;MTNRQISIIAYIEAGAAGVHYEDQLGSEKKCGHMGGKVLIPTAQHIRHLNAARLAADVCGVPTIIVARTDAESSRLITSDIDERDHPFIDRAAGRTVEGFYRLKDSTALQYCIERAINYAPYCDLIWMETSHPTISDAREFAEGAYPDKIFAYNCSPSFNWKQHLSPSQMEKFQKELGALGFKYQFITLAGFHANSYSMFDLARNYKERGMFAYSELQQLEFGAEKHGYSAVKHQREVGTGYFDHISNAVCGGISSTTALAGSTEEAQFRTVTASSEEEEILTLTAPTLPGDEKILTPDALRFIKDLNKKFDGKRKQLLQKRVHVQRDLNDGAWFPDFDKNTADIRDDKGWKGAEIPPDLQNRRVEITGPTERKMIINALNSGASVFMADFEDSNTPSWRNQLDGQINLYDAVRNAISYQHPTTKKEYTLNKETAVLKVRPRGWHLPEKHVLIHNEPTSGSLFDFGLFIYHNAKALKDKGTGPYFYLPKLQNAEEAKLWADVFQYAEERLGLAKGTIKCTVLIEHLLASFQMNEIIYALKDYIVGLNCGRWDYIFSYIKTFQNHRKFLLPDRFQIGMTSPFMRAYSLLCIKTCHQRGIHAMGGMAAQIPIKNDEVANGKALALVRQDKEREATDGHDGTWVAHPGLVPLAREIFDDLMPTPNQLHKQLESFMATNAELTAIPEGTRTENGFRHNISVTLGYLDSWLRGVGCVPLYNLMEDAATAEISRAQLWQWLRHDARLEDGRTVDAQLVKQTIAAEAERRLIRAGSVVSRIPEAAELLEKFALEEQMSDFLTLDAYDKLVSEGH
;
A
#
# COMPACT_ATOMS: atom_id res chain seq x y z
N MET A 1 50.16 -11.19 -49.15
CA MET A 1 48.71 -11.40 -48.93
C MET A 1 47.97 -10.37 -49.77
N THR A 2 46.92 -10.75 -50.49
CA THR A 2 46.12 -9.79 -51.29
C THR A 2 45.30 -8.89 -50.37
N ASN A 3 44.93 -7.67 -50.81
CA ASN A 3 44.10 -6.74 -50.00
C ASN A 3 42.83 -7.42 -49.45
N ARG A 4 42.24 -8.37 -50.19
CA ARG A 4 41.08 -9.13 -49.73
C ARG A 4 41.42 -10.13 -48.63
N GLN A 5 42.54 -10.84 -48.70
CA GLN A 5 42.97 -11.70 -47.58
C GLN A 5 43.22 -10.88 -46.32
N ILE A 6 43.82 -9.69 -46.46
CA ILE A 6 44.06 -8.78 -45.33
C ILE A 6 42.72 -8.32 -44.73
N SER A 7 41.74 -7.94 -45.56
CA SER A 7 40.41 -7.57 -45.05
C SER A 7 39.72 -8.72 -44.31
N ILE A 8 39.94 -9.96 -44.74
CA ILE A 8 39.29 -11.13 -44.13
C ILE A 8 39.95 -11.51 -42.83
N ILE A 9 41.28 -11.49 -42.79
CA ILE A 9 42.03 -11.63 -41.54
C ILE A 9 41.58 -10.53 -40.58
N ALA A 10 41.45 -9.28 -41.03
CA ALA A 10 40.95 -8.20 -40.19
C ALA A 10 39.51 -8.44 -39.68
N TYR A 11 38.61 -8.97 -40.51
CA TYR A 11 37.27 -9.35 -40.05
C TYR A 11 37.28 -10.53 -39.08
N ILE A 12 38.15 -11.52 -39.31
CA ILE A 12 38.33 -12.69 -38.43
C ILE A 12 38.91 -12.25 -37.08
N GLU A 13 39.96 -11.43 -37.08
CA GLU A 13 40.57 -10.83 -35.89
C GLU A 13 39.56 -9.95 -35.13
N ALA A 14 38.66 -9.28 -35.85
CA ALA A 14 37.53 -8.56 -35.28
C ALA A 14 36.37 -9.46 -34.79
N GLY A 15 36.48 -10.78 -34.95
CA GLY A 15 35.52 -11.76 -34.43
C GLY A 15 34.31 -12.04 -35.33
N ALA A 16 34.36 -11.71 -36.62
CA ALA A 16 33.27 -11.98 -37.54
C ALA A 16 33.06 -13.49 -37.77
N ALA A 17 31.88 -14.01 -37.39
CA ALA A 17 31.52 -15.41 -37.57
C ALA A 17 31.23 -15.79 -39.05
N GLY A 18 30.94 -14.79 -39.90
CA GLY A 18 30.73 -14.99 -41.32
C GLY A 18 30.85 -13.70 -42.13
N VAL A 19 31.16 -13.84 -43.41
CA VAL A 19 31.32 -12.72 -44.35
C VAL A 19 30.63 -13.05 -45.66
N HIS A 20 29.85 -12.10 -46.19
CA HIS A 20 29.29 -12.23 -47.53
C HIS A 20 30.12 -11.45 -48.55
N TYR A 21 30.25 -12.01 -49.75
CA TYR A 21 30.87 -11.36 -50.89
C TYR A 21 29.85 -11.22 -51.98
N GLU A 22 29.68 -10.00 -52.47
CA GLU A 22 28.89 -9.73 -53.66
C GLU A 22 29.74 -9.82 -54.93
N ASP A 23 29.11 -10.19 -56.03
CA ASP A 23 29.70 -10.30 -57.35
C ASP A 23 29.62 -8.99 -58.15
N GLN A 24 29.46 -7.86 -57.45
CA GLN A 24 29.54 -6.51 -58.00
C GLN A 24 30.99 -5.98 -58.03
N LEU A 25 31.24 -5.07 -58.98
CA LEU A 25 32.42 -4.23 -59.01
C LEU A 25 32.38 -3.24 -57.84
N GLY A 26 33.39 -3.27 -56.97
CA GLY A 26 33.41 -2.46 -55.75
C GLY A 26 33.32 -0.95 -55.97
N SER A 27 33.87 -0.42 -57.07
CA SER A 27 33.79 1.02 -57.38
C SER A 27 32.42 1.47 -57.88
N GLU A 28 31.61 0.54 -58.42
CA GLU A 28 30.26 0.81 -58.95
C GLU A 28 29.17 0.13 -58.13
N LYS A 29 29.48 -0.16 -56.87
CA LYS A 29 28.60 -0.87 -55.96
C LYS A 29 27.31 -0.08 -55.76
N LYS A 30 26.17 -0.71 -56.03
CA LYS A 30 24.84 -0.14 -55.73
C LYS A 30 24.15 -0.98 -54.65
N CYS A 31 23.47 -0.31 -53.73
CA CYS A 31 22.67 -0.95 -52.69
C CYS A 31 21.26 -1.26 -53.22
N GLY A 32 20.71 -2.43 -52.88
CA GLY A 32 19.34 -2.79 -53.24
C GLY A 32 19.08 -2.77 -54.74
N HIS A 33 17.94 -2.25 -55.17
CA HIS A 33 17.43 -2.35 -56.57
C HIS A 33 17.80 -1.17 -57.46
N MET A 34 18.82 -0.41 -57.06
CA MET A 34 19.26 0.75 -57.83
C MET A 34 19.87 0.30 -59.17
N GLY A 35 19.48 0.97 -60.26
CA GLY A 35 20.04 0.75 -61.58
C GLY A 35 21.53 1.07 -61.66
N GLY A 36 22.22 0.45 -62.62
CA GLY A 36 23.64 0.68 -62.86
C GLY A 36 24.61 -0.24 -62.09
N LYS A 37 24.13 -1.37 -61.55
CA LYS A 37 24.99 -2.42 -61.02
C LYS A 37 25.86 -3.03 -62.11
N VAL A 38 27.14 -3.19 -61.80
CA VAL A 38 28.14 -3.81 -62.69
C VAL A 38 28.69 -5.06 -62.03
N LEU A 39 28.50 -6.21 -62.66
CA LEU A 39 29.05 -7.48 -62.21
C LEU A 39 30.54 -7.60 -62.55
N ILE A 40 31.29 -8.31 -61.72
CA ILE A 40 32.60 -8.86 -62.10
C ILE A 40 32.43 -10.24 -62.76
N PRO A 41 33.41 -10.73 -63.55
CA PRO A 41 33.34 -12.05 -64.16
C PRO A 41 33.25 -13.17 -63.13
N THR A 42 32.57 -14.26 -63.48
CA THR A 42 32.33 -15.41 -62.57
C THR A 42 33.63 -15.95 -61.97
N ALA A 43 34.69 -16.12 -62.78
CA ALA A 43 36.00 -16.57 -62.33
C ALA A 43 36.65 -15.59 -61.34
N GLN A 44 36.40 -14.28 -61.50
CA GLN A 44 36.92 -13.29 -60.56
C GLN A 44 36.23 -13.42 -59.21
N HIS A 45 34.91 -13.61 -59.19
CA HIS A 45 34.18 -13.82 -57.94
C HIS A 45 34.59 -15.14 -57.25
N ILE A 46 34.76 -16.23 -58.00
CA ILE A 46 35.29 -17.50 -57.48
C ILE A 46 36.68 -17.34 -56.84
N ARG A 47 37.57 -16.54 -57.46
CA ARG A 47 38.87 -16.23 -56.85
C ARG A 47 38.72 -15.49 -55.52
N HIS A 48 37.73 -14.60 -55.41
CA HIS A 48 37.46 -13.90 -54.14
C HIS A 48 36.97 -14.87 -53.06
N LEU A 49 36.07 -15.80 -53.39
CA LEU A 49 35.58 -16.82 -52.46
C LEU A 49 36.69 -17.78 -52.01
N ASN A 50 37.53 -18.25 -52.94
CA ASN A 50 38.68 -19.10 -52.60
C ASN A 50 39.71 -18.36 -51.73
N ALA A 51 39.99 -17.09 -52.03
CA ALA A 51 40.88 -16.28 -51.20
C ALA A 51 40.32 -16.11 -49.78
N ALA A 52 38.99 -16.02 -49.65
CA ALA A 52 38.31 -15.96 -48.37
C ALA A 52 38.41 -17.28 -47.59
N ARG A 53 38.15 -18.42 -48.24
CA ARG A 53 38.28 -19.73 -47.61
C ARG A 53 39.71 -19.97 -47.13
N LEU A 54 40.70 -19.71 -47.99
CA LEU A 54 42.10 -19.86 -47.63
C LEU A 54 42.49 -18.97 -46.43
N ALA A 55 42.00 -17.74 -46.37
CA ALA A 55 42.29 -16.85 -45.24
C ALA A 55 41.69 -17.40 -43.94
N ALA A 56 40.46 -17.90 -43.96
CA ALA A 56 39.82 -18.52 -42.81
C ALA A 56 40.57 -19.78 -42.33
N ASP A 57 40.94 -20.65 -43.27
CA ASP A 57 41.66 -21.89 -42.99
C ASP A 57 43.05 -21.61 -42.39
N VAL A 58 43.79 -20.63 -42.92
CA VAL A 58 45.11 -20.21 -42.39
C VAL A 58 44.99 -19.63 -40.98
N CYS A 59 43.93 -18.87 -40.71
CA CYS A 59 43.66 -18.35 -39.37
C CYS A 59 43.14 -19.42 -38.40
N GLY A 60 42.80 -20.62 -38.88
CA GLY A 60 42.24 -21.69 -38.06
C GLY A 60 40.85 -21.37 -37.51
N VAL A 61 40.08 -20.50 -38.20
CA VAL A 61 38.75 -20.06 -37.76
C VAL A 61 37.69 -20.59 -38.72
N PRO A 62 36.62 -21.25 -38.23
CA PRO A 62 35.55 -21.79 -39.07
C PRO A 62 34.57 -20.70 -39.54
N THR A 63 35.07 -19.69 -40.26
CA THR A 63 34.25 -18.57 -40.77
C THR A 63 33.31 -19.03 -41.87
N ILE A 64 32.03 -18.63 -41.75
CA ILE A 64 31.00 -18.87 -42.76
C ILE A 64 31.18 -17.91 -43.95
N ILE A 65 31.31 -18.45 -45.16
CA ILE A 65 31.44 -17.68 -46.39
C ILE A 65 30.11 -17.71 -47.15
N VAL A 66 29.55 -16.53 -47.39
CA VAL A 66 28.30 -16.36 -48.13
C VAL A 66 28.60 -15.77 -49.51
N ALA A 67 28.28 -16.49 -50.58
CA ALA A 67 28.36 -15.96 -51.94
C ALA A 67 27.04 -15.28 -52.31
N ARG A 68 27.06 -13.97 -52.49
CA ARG A 68 25.92 -13.19 -52.96
C ARG A 68 26.05 -12.97 -54.46
N THR A 69 24.96 -13.22 -55.19
CA THR A 69 24.85 -12.84 -56.60
C THR A 69 23.77 -11.78 -56.80
N ASP A 70 24.13 -10.72 -57.51
CA ASP A 70 23.26 -9.61 -57.88
C ASP A 70 22.80 -9.70 -59.34
N ALA A 71 22.98 -10.86 -59.99
CA ALA A 71 22.78 -11.01 -61.43
C ALA A 71 21.34 -10.75 -61.90
N GLU A 72 20.34 -11.02 -61.06
CA GLU A 72 18.91 -10.78 -61.37
C GLU A 72 18.63 -9.31 -61.73
N SER A 73 19.21 -8.38 -60.96
CA SER A 73 18.98 -6.94 -61.11
C SER A 73 20.11 -6.21 -61.82
N SER A 74 21.23 -6.88 -62.08
CA SER A 74 22.37 -6.29 -62.76
C SER A 74 22.16 -6.22 -64.26
N ARG A 75 22.67 -5.14 -64.87
CA ARG A 75 22.54 -4.90 -66.31
C ARG A 75 23.87 -4.77 -67.03
N LEU A 76 24.96 -4.81 -66.28
CA LEU A 76 26.30 -4.57 -66.78
C LEU A 76 27.29 -5.61 -66.22
N ILE A 77 28.35 -5.92 -66.96
CA ILE A 77 29.49 -6.73 -66.51
C ILE A 77 30.80 -6.12 -67.01
N THR A 78 31.86 -6.20 -66.18
CA THR A 78 33.13 -5.51 -66.47
C THR A 78 33.89 -6.05 -67.67
N SER A 79 33.88 -7.37 -67.90
CA SER A 79 34.54 -8.01 -69.04
C SER A 79 33.90 -9.35 -69.39
N ASP A 80 34.17 -9.84 -70.60
CA ASP A 80 33.76 -11.15 -71.10
C ASP A 80 34.92 -12.17 -71.03
N ILE A 81 35.83 -12.03 -70.06
CA ILE A 81 37.01 -12.90 -69.95
C ILE A 81 36.66 -14.34 -69.50
N ASP A 82 35.47 -14.55 -68.94
CA ASP A 82 34.97 -15.86 -68.52
C ASP A 82 33.89 -16.33 -69.48
N GLU A 83 34.13 -17.47 -70.14
CA GLU A 83 33.22 -18.06 -71.14
C GLU A 83 31.84 -18.39 -70.56
N ARG A 84 31.75 -18.65 -69.25
CA ARG A 84 30.47 -18.92 -68.57
C ARG A 84 29.53 -17.72 -68.57
N ASP A 85 30.08 -16.51 -68.65
CA ASP A 85 29.29 -15.27 -68.66
C ASP A 85 28.78 -14.93 -70.08
N HIS A 86 29.35 -15.53 -71.14
CA HIS A 86 29.05 -15.18 -72.53
C HIS A 86 27.58 -15.34 -72.95
N PRO A 87 26.85 -16.41 -72.56
CA PRO A 87 25.45 -16.59 -72.95
C PRO A 87 24.55 -15.43 -72.49
N PHE A 88 24.93 -14.75 -71.42
CA PHE A 88 24.16 -13.70 -70.75
C PHE A 88 24.50 -12.29 -71.23
N ILE A 89 25.57 -12.13 -72.00
CA ILE A 89 25.99 -10.84 -72.56
C ILE A 89 25.19 -10.54 -73.84
N ASP A 90 24.58 -9.36 -73.89
CA ASP A 90 23.98 -8.82 -75.11
C ASP A 90 25.06 -8.14 -75.96
N ARG A 91 25.69 -8.92 -76.83
CA ARG A 91 26.72 -8.40 -77.75
C ARG A 91 26.16 -7.42 -78.79
N ALA A 92 24.86 -7.47 -79.09
CA ALA A 92 24.25 -6.55 -80.04
C ALA A 92 24.01 -5.16 -79.44
N ALA A 93 23.77 -5.09 -78.12
CA ALA A 93 23.58 -3.83 -77.40
C ALA A 93 24.88 -3.01 -77.21
N GLY A 94 26.03 -3.52 -77.66
CA GLY A 94 27.32 -2.84 -77.58
C GLY A 94 27.82 -2.66 -76.13
N ARG A 95 28.78 -1.75 -75.95
CA ARG A 95 29.35 -1.41 -74.64
C ARG A 95 28.84 -0.06 -74.14
N THR A 96 28.89 0.15 -72.82
CA THR A 96 28.64 1.47 -72.22
C THR A 96 29.78 2.45 -72.50
N VAL A 97 29.59 3.73 -72.19
CA VAL A 97 30.64 4.77 -72.36
C VAL A 97 31.84 4.53 -71.45
N GLU A 98 31.61 3.88 -70.30
CA GLU A 98 32.62 3.43 -69.35
C GLU A 98 33.28 2.10 -69.77
N GLY A 99 32.79 1.48 -70.85
CA GLY A 99 33.38 0.28 -71.46
C GLY A 99 32.82 -1.06 -70.98
N PHE A 100 31.74 -1.07 -70.18
CA PHE A 100 31.11 -2.29 -69.66
C PHE A 100 30.26 -2.99 -70.73
N TYR A 101 30.16 -4.31 -70.65
CA TYR A 101 29.23 -5.10 -71.46
C TYR A 101 27.83 -5.05 -70.87
N ARG A 102 26.81 -5.09 -71.74
CA ARG A 102 25.41 -5.16 -71.33
C ARG A 102 24.95 -6.60 -71.18
N LEU A 103 24.12 -6.87 -70.16
CA LEU A 103 23.53 -8.17 -69.90
C LEU A 103 22.10 -8.22 -70.45
N LYS A 104 21.64 -9.42 -70.85
CA LYS A 104 20.28 -9.66 -71.32
C LYS A 104 19.31 -9.74 -70.15
N ASP A 105 18.31 -8.88 -70.14
CA ASP A 105 17.25 -8.89 -69.12
C ASP A 105 16.46 -10.21 -69.11
N SER A 106 16.21 -10.79 -70.28
CA SER A 106 15.39 -12.00 -70.44
C SER A 106 16.00 -13.25 -69.82
N THR A 107 17.30 -13.23 -69.48
CA THR A 107 18.01 -14.38 -68.89
C THR A 107 18.56 -14.07 -67.50
N ALA A 108 18.10 -12.99 -66.85
CA ALA A 108 18.66 -12.51 -65.60
C ALA A 108 18.53 -13.52 -64.43
N LEU A 109 17.37 -14.16 -64.29
CA LEU A 109 17.16 -15.21 -63.27
C LEU A 109 18.03 -16.44 -63.56
N GLN A 110 18.04 -16.93 -64.81
CA GLN A 110 18.91 -18.05 -65.21
C GLN A 110 20.38 -17.73 -64.94
N TYR A 111 20.82 -16.50 -65.18
CA TYR A 111 22.21 -16.11 -64.92
C TYR A 111 22.55 -16.16 -63.43
N CYS A 112 21.60 -15.73 -62.60
CA CYS A 112 21.68 -15.84 -61.14
C CYS A 112 21.85 -17.30 -60.70
N ILE A 113 21.08 -18.22 -61.28
CA ILE A 113 21.15 -19.67 -61.03
C ILE A 113 22.50 -20.25 -61.47
N GLU A 114 22.96 -19.96 -62.68
CA GLU A 114 24.26 -20.43 -63.17
C GLU A 114 25.41 -19.95 -62.28
N ARG A 115 25.37 -18.69 -61.85
CA ARG A 115 26.36 -18.15 -60.92
C ARG A 115 26.30 -18.86 -59.58
N ALA A 116 25.11 -19.14 -59.05
CA ALA A 116 24.94 -19.93 -57.83
C ALA A 116 25.56 -21.33 -57.95
N ILE A 117 25.31 -22.05 -59.05
CA ILE A 117 25.92 -23.37 -59.31
C ILE A 117 27.45 -23.27 -59.29
N ASN A 118 28.00 -22.24 -59.95
CA ASN A 118 29.43 -22.02 -60.03
C ASN A 118 30.07 -21.59 -58.70
N TYR A 119 29.32 -20.89 -57.83
CA TYR A 119 29.81 -20.43 -56.53
C TYR A 119 29.67 -21.50 -55.44
N ALA A 120 28.72 -22.43 -55.58
CA ALA A 120 28.38 -23.44 -54.59
C ALA A 120 29.59 -24.22 -54.03
N PRO A 121 30.59 -24.65 -54.82
CA PRO A 121 31.74 -25.38 -54.26
C PRO A 121 32.65 -24.55 -53.35
N TYR A 122 32.53 -23.22 -53.40
CA TYR A 122 33.48 -22.28 -52.78
C TYR A 122 32.89 -21.46 -51.62
N CYS A 123 31.65 -21.73 -51.23
CA CYS A 123 30.95 -21.02 -50.16
C CYS A 123 30.06 -21.97 -49.36
N ASP A 124 29.70 -21.54 -48.15
CA ASP A 124 28.81 -22.29 -47.26
C ASP A 124 27.34 -21.97 -47.57
N LEU A 125 27.03 -20.70 -47.85
CA LEU A 125 25.70 -20.23 -48.21
C LEU A 125 25.71 -19.44 -49.51
N ILE A 126 24.59 -19.49 -50.23
CA ILE A 126 24.36 -18.64 -51.41
C ILE A 126 23.21 -17.69 -51.15
N TRP A 127 23.44 -16.40 -51.38
CA TRP A 127 22.42 -15.35 -51.31
C TRP A 127 22.02 -14.91 -52.73
N MET A 128 20.77 -15.17 -53.08
CA MET A 128 20.13 -14.60 -54.26
C MET A 128 19.58 -13.21 -53.94
N GLU A 129 20.17 -12.15 -54.48
CA GLU A 129 19.54 -10.83 -54.39
C GLU A 129 18.41 -10.72 -55.42
N THR A 130 17.23 -10.30 -54.98
CA THR A 130 16.02 -10.20 -55.80
C THR A 130 15.42 -8.81 -55.77
N SER A 131 14.78 -8.41 -56.87
CA SER A 131 14.10 -7.11 -57.01
C SER A 131 12.73 -7.00 -56.38
N HIS A 132 12.07 -8.13 -56.16
CA HIS A 132 10.72 -8.22 -55.62
C HIS A 132 10.59 -9.44 -54.70
N PRO A 133 9.66 -9.43 -53.73
CA PRO A 133 9.41 -10.58 -52.85
C PRO A 133 8.58 -11.64 -53.58
N THR A 134 9.18 -12.27 -54.59
CA THR A 134 8.51 -13.24 -55.47
C THR A 134 8.89 -14.67 -55.09
N ILE A 135 7.92 -15.45 -54.58
CA ILE A 135 8.15 -16.86 -54.19
C ILE A 135 8.44 -17.77 -55.39
N SER A 136 7.85 -17.50 -56.56
CA SER A 136 8.13 -18.32 -57.77
C SER A 136 9.60 -18.23 -58.18
N ASP A 137 10.18 -17.03 -58.15
CA ASP A 137 11.57 -16.82 -58.55
C ASP A 137 12.53 -17.48 -57.54
N ALA A 138 12.20 -17.42 -56.24
CA ALA A 138 12.95 -18.11 -55.21
C ALA A 138 12.87 -19.65 -55.36
N ARG A 139 11.71 -20.17 -55.76
CA ARG A 139 11.51 -21.59 -56.03
C ARG A 139 12.33 -22.05 -57.24
N GLU A 140 12.23 -21.33 -58.35
CA GLU A 140 12.99 -21.62 -59.56
C GLU A 140 14.50 -21.55 -59.28
N PHE A 141 14.94 -20.58 -58.49
CA PHE A 141 16.33 -20.49 -58.07
C PHE A 141 16.77 -21.68 -57.22
N ALA A 142 16.00 -22.05 -56.20
CA ALA A 142 16.35 -23.16 -55.32
C ALA A 142 16.36 -24.52 -56.04
N GLU A 143 15.39 -24.75 -56.93
CA GLU A 143 15.27 -25.99 -57.71
C GLU A 143 16.34 -26.09 -58.81
N GLY A 144 16.73 -24.96 -59.41
CA GLY A 144 17.77 -24.90 -60.44
C GLY A 144 19.20 -24.85 -59.89
N ALA A 145 19.38 -24.43 -58.64
CA ALA A 145 20.69 -24.36 -57.99
C ALA A 145 21.14 -25.72 -57.42
N TYR A 146 22.13 -25.70 -56.51
CA TYR A 146 22.78 -26.90 -56.00
C TYR A 146 21.91 -27.62 -54.93
N PRO A 147 21.55 -28.91 -55.10
CA PRO A 147 20.49 -29.58 -54.31
C PRO A 147 20.64 -29.59 -52.78
N ASP A 148 21.88 -29.58 -52.28
CA ASP A 148 22.16 -29.65 -50.83
C ASP A 148 22.69 -28.32 -50.25
N LYS A 149 22.64 -27.22 -51.02
CA LYS A 149 23.18 -25.94 -50.58
C LYS A 149 22.18 -25.19 -49.69
N ILE A 150 22.68 -24.49 -48.67
CA ILE A 150 21.88 -23.61 -47.84
C ILE A 150 21.79 -22.24 -48.52
N PHE A 151 20.57 -21.72 -48.66
CA PHE A 151 20.33 -20.41 -49.26
C PHE A 151 20.06 -19.32 -48.22
N ALA A 152 20.35 -18.10 -48.62
CA ALA A 152 20.11 -16.87 -47.88
C ALA A 152 19.19 -15.94 -48.66
N TYR A 153 18.26 -15.29 -47.96
CA TYR A 153 17.29 -14.38 -48.58
C TYR A 153 17.14 -13.10 -47.75
N ASN A 154 17.31 -11.95 -48.41
CA ASN A 154 17.04 -10.65 -47.82
C ASN A 154 15.57 -10.28 -48.02
N CYS A 155 14.79 -10.32 -46.95
CA CYS A 155 13.45 -9.76 -46.88
C CYS A 155 13.55 -8.22 -46.87
N SER A 156 13.90 -7.64 -48.02
CA SER A 156 14.35 -6.26 -48.13
C SER A 156 13.33 -5.24 -47.60
N PRO A 157 13.77 -4.21 -46.85
CA PRO A 157 12.92 -3.10 -46.43
C PRO A 157 12.53 -2.19 -47.60
N SER A 158 13.25 -2.28 -48.73
CA SER A 158 12.97 -1.49 -49.93
C SER A 158 11.74 -2.00 -50.69
N PHE A 159 11.27 -3.21 -50.38
CA PHE A 159 10.02 -3.71 -50.94
C PHE A 159 8.85 -2.97 -50.32
N ASN A 160 7.95 -2.46 -51.16
CA ASN A 160 6.61 -2.15 -50.69
C ASN A 160 5.81 -3.46 -50.57
N TRP A 161 6.01 -4.19 -49.48
CA TRP A 161 5.45 -5.52 -49.26
C TRP A 161 3.95 -5.58 -49.54
N LYS A 162 3.18 -4.56 -49.11
CA LYS A 162 1.73 -4.49 -49.30
C LYS A 162 1.30 -4.26 -50.76
N GLN A 163 2.17 -3.72 -51.60
CA GLN A 163 1.91 -3.60 -53.04
C GLN A 163 2.07 -4.93 -53.78
N HIS A 164 2.93 -5.83 -53.28
CA HIS A 164 3.26 -7.08 -53.96
C HIS A 164 2.55 -8.30 -53.37
N LEU A 165 2.23 -8.29 -52.08
CA LEU A 165 1.68 -9.44 -51.36
C LEU A 165 0.45 -9.06 -50.52
N SER A 166 -0.52 -9.97 -50.46
CA SER A 166 -1.64 -9.88 -49.50
C SER A 166 -1.16 -10.20 -48.07
N PRO A 167 -1.91 -9.79 -47.03
CA PRO A 167 -1.58 -10.13 -45.63
C PRO A 167 -1.33 -11.63 -45.41
N SER A 168 -2.20 -12.49 -45.96
CA SER A 168 -2.06 -13.95 -45.82
C SER A 168 -0.81 -14.52 -46.50
N GLN A 169 -0.35 -13.89 -47.59
CA GLN A 169 0.89 -14.28 -48.26
C GLN A 169 2.11 -13.81 -47.46
N MET A 170 2.07 -12.58 -46.91
CA MET A 170 3.14 -12.05 -46.06
C MET A 170 3.37 -12.90 -44.80
N GLU A 171 2.30 -13.37 -44.15
CA GLU A 171 2.38 -14.25 -42.97
C GLU A 171 3.04 -15.61 -43.25
N LYS A 172 2.94 -16.09 -44.50
CA LYS A 172 3.46 -17.40 -44.91
C LYS A 172 4.83 -17.31 -45.60
N PHE A 173 5.21 -16.12 -46.07
CA PHE A 173 6.36 -15.89 -46.96
C PHE A 173 7.67 -16.51 -46.44
N GLN A 174 8.05 -16.23 -45.18
CA GLN A 174 9.27 -16.77 -44.58
C GLN A 174 9.24 -18.29 -44.42
N LYS A 175 8.06 -18.86 -44.11
CA LYS A 175 7.88 -20.31 -43.96
C LYS A 175 8.01 -21.00 -45.31
N GLU A 176 7.45 -20.42 -46.36
CA GLU A 176 7.55 -20.92 -47.73
C GLU A 176 9.00 -20.85 -48.24
N LEU A 177 9.70 -19.73 -48.04
CA LEU A 177 11.13 -19.62 -48.33
C LEU A 177 11.97 -20.66 -47.56
N GLY A 178 11.66 -20.87 -46.28
CA GLY A 178 12.34 -21.86 -45.44
C GLY A 178 12.17 -23.29 -45.96
N ALA A 179 11.00 -23.62 -46.50
CA ALA A 179 10.73 -24.90 -47.13
C ALA A 179 11.52 -25.11 -48.44
N LEU A 180 11.86 -24.03 -49.14
CA LEU A 180 12.68 -24.03 -50.36
C LEU A 180 14.20 -24.07 -50.11
N GLY A 181 14.65 -24.10 -48.85
CA GLY A 181 16.08 -24.17 -48.52
C GLY A 181 16.73 -22.83 -48.15
N PHE A 182 15.98 -21.73 -48.17
CA PHE A 182 16.44 -20.43 -47.65
C PHE A 182 16.41 -20.43 -46.12
N LYS A 183 17.46 -20.93 -45.49
CA LYS A 183 17.55 -21.07 -44.02
C LYS A 183 18.06 -19.81 -43.34
N TYR A 184 18.86 -18.98 -44.03
CA TYR A 184 19.31 -17.69 -43.51
C TYR A 184 18.45 -16.56 -44.08
N GLN A 185 17.43 -16.14 -43.35
CA GLN A 185 16.51 -15.08 -43.75
C GLN A 185 16.73 -13.85 -42.87
N PHE A 186 16.92 -12.68 -43.47
CA PHE A 186 17.23 -11.46 -42.73
C PHE A 186 16.61 -10.23 -43.41
N ILE A 187 16.54 -9.11 -42.69
CA ILE A 187 16.07 -7.83 -43.19
C ILE A 187 17.21 -6.83 -43.04
N THR A 188 17.78 -6.37 -44.15
CA THR A 188 18.75 -5.28 -44.11
C THR A 188 18.08 -4.01 -43.58
N LEU A 189 18.75 -3.22 -42.73
CA LEU A 189 18.26 -1.93 -42.20
C LEU A 189 16.98 -1.98 -41.32
N ALA A 190 16.51 -3.16 -40.87
CA ALA A 190 15.36 -3.24 -39.96
C ALA A 190 15.56 -2.36 -38.70
N GLY A 191 16.76 -2.39 -38.11
CA GLY A 191 17.10 -1.57 -36.96
C GLY A 191 17.10 -0.07 -37.26
N PHE A 192 17.52 0.36 -38.46
CA PHE A 192 17.46 1.77 -38.85
C PHE A 192 16.01 2.25 -38.92
N HIS A 193 15.14 1.52 -39.62
CA HIS A 193 13.72 1.89 -39.73
C HIS A 193 13.02 1.87 -38.37
N ALA A 194 13.25 0.85 -37.55
CA ALA A 194 12.67 0.74 -36.22
C ALA A 194 13.11 1.87 -35.29
N ASN A 195 14.42 2.14 -35.21
CA ASN A 195 14.97 3.18 -34.33
C ASN A 195 14.59 4.59 -34.79
N SER A 196 14.66 4.87 -36.09
CA SER A 196 14.31 6.19 -36.62
C SER A 196 12.83 6.51 -36.38
N TYR A 197 11.94 5.52 -36.55
CA TYR A 197 10.52 5.72 -36.28
C TYR A 197 10.21 5.87 -34.79
N SER A 198 10.75 5.00 -33.93
CA SER A 198 10.49 5.05 -32.50
C SER A 198 10.94 6.37 -31.88
N MET A 199 12.12 6.87 -32.27
CA MET A 199 12.62 8.16 -31.79
C MET A 199 11.80 9.35 -32.32
N PHE A 200 11.36 9.29 -33.58
CA PHE A 200 10.50 10.31 -34.14
C PHE A 200 9.14 10.38 -33.41
N ASP A 201 8.51 9.23 -33.15
CA ASP A 201 7.23 9.17 -32.45
C ASP A 201 7.34 9.62 -30.99
N LEU A 202 8.38 9.17 -30.27
CA LEU A 202 8.66 9.63 -28.90
C LEU A 202 8.87 11.14 -28.86
N ALA A 203 9.71 11.69 -29.75
CA ALA A 203 9.98 13.13 -29.78
C ALA A 203 8.71 13.97 -30.03
N ARG A 204 7.83 13.50 -30.93
CA ARG A 204 6.53 14.13 -31.20
C ARG A 204 5.62 14.09 -29.97
N ASN A 205 5.44 12.92 -29.35
CA ASN A 205 4.54 12.76 -28.20
C ASN A 205 5.06 13.46 -26.94
N TYR A 206 6.38 13.48 -26.73
CA TYR A 206 7.01 14.17 -25.61
C TYR A 206 6.86 15.68 -25.72
N LYS A 207 6.93 16.25 -26.93
CA LYS A 207 6.63 17.68 -27.17
C LYS A 207 5.20 18.04 -26.75
N GLU A 208 4.24 17.15 -26.92
CA GLU A 208 2.82 17.40 -26.63
C GLU A 208 2.42 17.09 -25.18
N ARG A 209 2.98 16.03 -24.57
CA ARG A 209 2.52 15.45 -23.30
C ARG A 209 3.61 15.33 -22.23
N GLY A 210 4.81 15.82 -22.51
CA GLY A 210 5.95 15.81 -21.59
C GLY A 210 6.29 14.40 -21.08
N MET A 211 6.60 14.29 -19.79
CA MET A 211 7.03 13.04 -19.15
C MET A 211 6.01 11.90 -19.24
N PHE A 212 4.73 12.19 -19.47
CA PHE A 212 3.72 11.13 -19.65
C PHE A 212 4.03 10.26 -20.88
N ALA A 213 4.44 10.88 -22.00
CA ALA A 213 4.77 10.14 -23.23
C ALA A 213 6.02 9.26 -23.05
N TYR A 214 6.99 9.72 -22.26
CA TYR A 214 8.16 8.91 -21.92
C TYR A 214 7.79 7.76 -20.96
N SER A 215 6.93 8.03 -19.99
CA SER A 215 6.43 6.99 -19.08
C SER A 215 5.64 5.92 -19.82
N GLU A 216 4.82 6.27 -20.82
CA GLU A 216 4.12 5.29 -21.67
C GLU A 216 5.10 4.36 -22.41
N LEU A 217 6.17 4.90 -22.99
CA LEU A 217 7.23 4.08 -23.60
C LEU A 217 7.86 3.14 -22.54
N GLN A 218 8.17 3.66 -21.36
CA GLN A 218 8.74 2.87 -20.27
C GLN A 218 7.79 1.76 -19.78
N GLN A 219 6.47 2.00 -19.75
CA GLN A 219 5.48 0.98 -19.41
C GLN A 219 5.33 -0.08 -20.51
N LEU A 220 5.47 0.29 -21.78
CA LEU A 220 5.52 -0.67 -22.88
C LEU A 220 6.76 -1.55 -22.79
N GLU A 221 7.91 -0.98 -22.43
CA GLU A 221 9.16 -1.71 -22.16
C GLU A 221 8.99 -2.68 -20.98
N PHE A 222 8.39 -2.24 -19.86
CA PHE A 222 8.09 -3.11 -18.71
C PHE A 222 7.13 -4.24 -19.12
N GLY A 223 6.07 -3.92 -19.87
CA GLY A 223 5.11 -4.89 -20.38
C GLY A 223 5.72 -5.90 -21.36
N ALA A 224 6.82 -5.54 -22.03
CA ALA A 224 7.56 -6.42 -22.93
C ALA A 224 8.56 -7.34 -22.20
N GLU A 225 8.88 -7.10 -20.92
CA GLU A 225 9.80 -7.95 -20.14
C GLU A 225 9.33 -9.41 -20.11
N LYS A 226 8.00 -9.63 -20.01
CA LYS A 226 7.38 -10.97 -20.07
C LYS A 226 7.60 -11.70 -21.40
N HIS A 227 7.98 -10.98 -22.45
CA HIS A 227 8.30 -11.51 -23.78
C HIS A 227 9.80 -11.58 -24.04
N GLY A 228 10.63 -11.35 -23.01
CA GLY A 228 12.09 -11.45 -23.08
C GLY A 228 12.83 -10.14 -23.38
N TYR A 229 12.17 -8.99 -23.32
CA TYR A 229 12.83 -7.69 -23.46
C TYR A 229 13.57 -7.32 -22.16
N SER A 230 14.92 -7.31 -22.19
CA SER A 230 15.75 -7.12 -20.99
C SER A 230 16.27 -5.70 -20.79
N ALA A 231 16.21 -4.86 -21.82
CA ALA A 231 16.75 -3.48 -21.79
C ALA A 231 15.97 -2.50 -20.91
N VAL A 232 14.90 -2.97 -20.28
CA VAL A 232 14.26 -2.35 -19.13
C VAL A 232 15.26 -2.01 -18.00
N LYS A 233 16.28 -2.86 -17.83
CA LYS A 233 17.37 -2.73 -16.83
C LYS A 233 18.63 -2.23 -17.53
N HIS A 234 18.62 -0.97 -17.92
CA HIS A 234 19.64 -0.37 -18.80
C HIS A 234 21.06 -0.37 -18.20
N GLN A 235 21.23 -0.23 -16.88
CA GLN A 235 22.52 -0.33 -16.18
C GLN A 235 23.08 -1.77 -16.25
N ARG A 236 22.21 -2.78 -16.18
CA ARG A 236 22.59 -4.17 -16.44
C ARG A 236 23.04 -4.38 -17.88
N GLU A 237 22.31 -3.85 -18.86
CA GLU A 237 22.66 -4.03 -20.29
C GLU A 237 23.98 -3.37 -20.69
N VAL A 238 24.36 -2.27 -20.04
CA VAL A 238 25.67 -1.61 -20.27
C VAL A 238 26.81 -2.25 -19.45
N GLY A 239 26.53 -3.33 -18.72
CA GLY A 239 27.54 -4.18 -18.08
C GLY A 239 27.97 -3.75 -16.68
N THR A 240 27.25 -2.84 -16.00
CA THR A 240 27.62 -2.37 -14.65
C THR A 240 27.81 -3.54 -13.66
N GLY A 241 26.98 -4.58 -13.75
CA GLY A 241 27.06 -5.76 -12.86
C GLY A 241 28.31 -6.59 -13.10
N TYR A 242 28.72 -6.69 -14.36
CA TYR A 242 29.95 -7.36 -14.72
C TYR A 242 31.18 -6.61 -14.18
N PHE A 243 31.19 -5.28 -14.27
CA PHE A 243 32.27 -4.46 -13.70
C PHE A 243 32.32 -4.55 -12.17
N ASP A 244 31.18 -4.56 -11.49
CA ASP A 244 31.11 -4.74 -10.03
C ASP A 244 31.62 -6.12 -9.60
N HIS A 245 31.28 -7.18 -10.34
CA HIS A 245 31.80 -8.52 -10.07
C HIS A 245 33.31 -8.62 -10.30
N ILE A 246 33.85 -8.00 -11.36
CA ILE A 246 35.30 -7.92 -11.56
C ILE A 246 35.97 -7.13 -10.44
N SER A 247 35.43 -5.95 -10.08
CA SER A 247 35.99 -5.11 -9.01
C SER A 247 36.02 -5.85 -7.67
N ASN A 248 34.92 -6.52 -7.32
CA ASN A 248 34.85 -7.34 -6.10
C ASN A 248 35.81 -8.53 -6.15
N ALA A 249 35.95 -9.22 -7.27
CA ALA A 249 36.87 -10.35 -7.40
C ALA A 249 38.34 -9.90 -7.26
N VAL A 250 38.73 -8.79 -7.91
CA VAL A 250 40.09 -8.23 -7.84
C VAL A 250 40.41 -7.69 -6.44
N CYS A 251 39.42 -7.11 -5.75
CA CYS A 251 39.60 -6.55 -4.41
C CYS A 251 39.36 -7.55 -3.26
N GLY A 252 39.19 -8.85 -3.54
CA GLY A 252 38.98 -9.87 -2.50
C GLY A 252 37.67 -9.72 -1.73
N GLY A 253 36.64 -9.13 -2.34
CA GLY A 253 35.30 -8.95 -1.76
C GLY A 253 35.12 -7.71 -0.89
N ILE A 254 36.09 -6.78 -0.89
CA ILE A 254 36.10 -5.60 -0.01
C ILE A 254 35.91 -4.28 -0.78
N SER A 255 35.41 -4.32 -2.03
CA SER A 255 35.28 -3.11 -2.85
C SER A 255 34.12 -2.25 -2.35
N SER A 256 34.41 -1.01 -1.94
CA SER A 256 33.42 -0.02 -1.49
C SER A 256 32.85 0.85 -2.63
N THR A 257 33.30 0.62 -3.86
CA THR A 257 32.95 1.45 -5.04
C THR A 257 32.11 0.70 -6.06
N THR A 258 31.41 -0.37 -5.66
CA THR A 258 30.48 -1.09 -6.53
C THR A 258 29.25 -0.23 -6.82
N ALA A 259 28.86 -0.12 -8.08
CA ALA A 259 27.89 0.86 -8.57
C ALA A 259 26.43 0.37 -8.61
N LEU A 260 26.16 -0.94 -8.58
CA LEU A 260 24.80 -1.49 -8.55
C LEU A 260 24.21 -1.59 -7.15
N ALA A 261 25.03 -1.88 -6.14
CA ALA A 261 24.56 -2.00 -4.77
C ALA A 261 24.06 -0.63 -4.26
N GLY A 262 22.75 -0.50 -4.02
CA GLY A 262 22.10 0.76 -3.66
C GLY A 262 21.82 1.69 -4.85
N SER A 263 21.93 1.21 -6.10
CA SER A 263 21.59 2.00 -7.29
C SER A 263 20.07 2.12 -7.47
N THR A 264 19.64 3.17 -8.17
CA THR A 264 18.23 3.38 -8.53
C THR A 264 17.67 2.23 -9.36
N GLU A 265 18.48 1.58 -10.19
CA GLU A 265 18.06 0.40 -10.96
C GLU A 265 17.93 -0.85 -10.07
N GLU A 266 18.84 -1.08 -9.13
CA GLU A 266 18.74 -2.21 -8.21
C GLU A 266 17.50 -2.10 -7.32
N ALA A 267 17.18 -0.89 -6.84
CA ALA A 267 15.94 -0.60 -6.13
C ALA A 267 14.69 -0.75 -7.01
N GLN A 268 14.82 -0.54 -8.33
CA GLN A 268 13.71 -0.67 -9.28
C GLN A 268 13.40 -2.13 -9.64
N PHE A 269 14.36 -3.08 -9.51
CA PHE A 269 14.21 -4.44 -10.06
C PHE A 269 14.60 -5.62 -9.15
N ARG A 270 15.06 -5.43 -7.90
CA ARG A 270 15.28 -6.55 -6.94
C ARG A 270 14.03 -6.82 -6.08
N THR A 271 13.20 -7.74 -6.54
CA THR A 271 12.37 -8.61 -5.67
C THR A 271 12.21 -10.00 -6.31
N VAL A 272 12.28 -11.04 -5.49
CA VAL A 272 12.36 -12.46 -5.88
C VAL A 272 11.00 -12.99 -6.38
N THR A 273 11.07 -13.74 -7.49
CA THR A 273 10.01 -14.43 -8.25
C THR A 273 8.90 -15.10 -7.42
N ALA A 274 7.67 -14.60 -7.59
CA ALA A 274 6.41 -15.32 -7.37
C ALA A 274 5.48 -15.09 -8.59
N SER A 275 4.51 -15.99 -8.78
CA SER A 275 3.66 -16.16 -9.96
C SER A 275 3.02 -14.87 -10.52
N SER A 276 2.84 -14.86 -11.84
CA SER A 276 2.42 -13.77 -12.73
C SER A 276 1.00 -13.22 -12.55
N GLU A 277 0.44 -13.24 -11.36
CA GLU A 277 -0.81 -12.58 -11.01
C GLU A 277 -0.64 -11.92 -9.62
N GLU A 278 -0.82 -10.59 -9.53
CA GLU A 278 -1.11 -9.81 -8.29
C GLU A 278 -0.06 -8.92 -7.57
N GLU A 279 1.08 -8.49 -8.12
CA GLU A 279 1.97 -7.59 -7.35
C GLU A 279 1.63 -6.08 -7.38
N GLU A 280 0.55 -5.71 -6.69
CA GLU A 280 0.42 -4.37 -6.07
C GLU A 280 1.54 -4.20 -5.03
N ILE A 281 2.39 -3.17 -5.17
CA ILE A 281 3.53 -2.96 -4.26
C ILE A 281 3.04 -2.28 -2.97
N LEU A 282 3.28 -2.91 -1.82
CA LEU A 282 3.18 -2.31 -0.50
C LEU A 282 4.54 -1.70 -0.15
N THR A 283 4.58 -0.40 0.17
CA THR A 283 5.80 0.37 0.46
C THR A 283 5.82 0.79 1.93
N LEU A 284 6.96 0.61 2.60
CA LEU A 284 7.20 1.16 3.95
C LEU A 284 7.99 2.46 3.83
N THR A 285 7.54 3.53 4.50
CA THR A 285 8.23 4.85 4.46
C THR A 285 9.04 5.18 5.71
N ALA A 286 8.81 4.46 6.81
CA ALA A 286 9.57 4.61 8.04
C ALA A 286 10.78 3.65 8.10
N PRO A 287 11.88 4.04 8.77
CA PRO A 287 13.02 3.17 8.96
C PRO A 287 12.67 1.95 9.82
N THR A 288 13.16 0.79 9.43
CA THR A 288 13.07 -0.45 10.23
C THR A 288 14.27 -0.55 11.17
N LEU A 289 14.03 -0.96 12.42
CA LEU A 289 15.05 -1.25 13.42
C LEU A 289 15.26 -2.78 13.57
N PRO A 290 16.42 -3.22 14.07
CA PRO A 290 16.63 -4.63 14.40
C PRO A 290 15.54 -5.16 15.34
N GLY A 291 14.91 -6.27 14.97
CA GLY A 291 13.78 -6.88 15.68
C GLY A 291 12.42 -6.61 15.01
N ASP A 292 12.31 -5.60 14.14
CA ASP A 292 11.06 -5.30 13.42
C ASP A 292 10.71 -6.41 12.43
N GLU A 293 11.70 -7.13 11.89
CA GLU A 293 11.52 -8.28 10.99
C GLU A 293 10.68 -9.41 11.61
N LYS A 294 10.53 -9.41 12.95
CA LYS A 294 9.70 -10.36 13.69
C LYS A 294 8.20 -10.12 13.46
N ILE A 295 7.76 -8.86 13.31
CA ILE A 295 6.34 -8.56 13.01
C ILE A 295 6.12 -8.19 11.55
N LEU A 296 7.08 -7.52 10.90
CA LEU A 296 7.00 -7.13 9.49
C LEU A 296 7.51 -8.24 8.57
N THR A 297 7.01 -9.46 8.76
CA THR A 297 7.34 -10.58 7.88
C THR A 297 6.68 -10.40 6.51
N PRO A 298 7.26 -10.94 5.42
CA PRO A 298 6.66 -10.85 4.09
C PRO A 298 5.21 -11.32 4.03
N ASP A 299 4.88 -12.40 4.74
CA ASP A 299 3.53 -12.96 4.77
C ASP A 299 2.55 -12.10 5.60
N ALA A 300 3.02 -11.50 6.70
CA ALA A 300 2.21 -10.55 7.46
C ALA A 300 1.89 -9.32 6.59
N LEU A 301 2.88 -8.77 5.89
CA LEU A 301 2.67 -7.64 4.98
C LEU A 301 1.74 -7.99 3.81
N ARG A 302 1.82 -9.22 3.27
CA ARG A 302 0.87 -9.71 2.26
C ARG A 302 -0.55 -9.78 2.82
N PHE A 303 -0.71 -10.26 4.05
CA PHE A 303 -2.02 -10.28 4.71
C PHE A 303 -2.59 -8.86 4.92
N ILE A 304 -1.76 -7.89 5.31
CA ILE A 304 -2.15 -6.47 5.42
C ILE A 304 -2.57 -5.90 4.08
N LYS A 305 -1.81 -6.20 3.02
CA LYS A 305 -2.13 -5.81 1.65
C LYS A 305 -3.49 -6.37 1.23
N ASP A 306 -3.71 -7.67 1.43
CA ASP A 306 -4.96 -8.34 1.07
C ASP A 306 -6.17 -7.73 1.80
N LEU A 307 -6.02 -7.41 3.09
CA LEU A 307 -7.05 -6.71 3.87
C LEU A 307 -7.37 -5.34 3.25
N ASN A 308 -6.36 -4.53 2.94
CA ASN A 308 -6.57 -3.21 2.36
C ASN A 308 -7.17 -3.29 0.95
N LYS A 309 -6.66 -4.17 0.09
CA LYS A 309 -7.19 -4.41 -1.26
C LYS A 309 -8.68 -4.73 -1.22
N LYS A 310 -9.11 -5.55 -0.24
CA LYS A 310 -10.50 -6.00 -0.14
C LYS A 310 -11.44 -5.00 0.53
N PHE A 311 -10.96 -4.25 1.53
CA PHE A 311 -11.84 -3.51 2.44
C PHE A 311 -11.64 -1.99 2.47
N ASP A 312 -10.48 -1.47 2.06
CA ASP A 312 -10.21 -0.02 2.16
C ASP A 312 -11.13 0.81 1.25
N GLY A 313 -11.51 0.29 0.08
CA GLY A 313 -12.49 0.94 -0.79
C GLY A 313 -13.84 1.14 -0.11
N LYS A 314 -14.38 0.12 0.57
CA LYS A 314 -15.64 0.23 1.32
C LYS A 314 -15.47 1.13 2.55
N ARG A 315 -14.34 1.07 3.25
CA ARG A 315 -14.03 1.99 4.36
C ARG A 315 -14.09 3.45 3.91
N LYS A 316 -13.39 3.81 2.83
CA LYS A 316 -13.39 5.16 2.25
C LYS A 316 -14.79 5.62 1.84
N GLN A 317 -15.60 4.74 1.26
CA GLN A 317 -17.01 5.03 0.95
C GLN A 317 -17.84 5.33 2.20
N LEU A 318 -17.66 4.57 3.29
CA LEU A 318 -18.36 4.80 4.56
C LEU A 318 -17.94 6.12 5.21
N LEU A 319 -16.64 6.46 5.17
CA LEU A 319 -16.16 7.76 5.64
C LEU A 319 -16.76 8.92 4.84
N GLN A 320 -16.86 8.79 3.51
CA GLN A 320 -17.55 9.78 2.69
C GLN A 320 -19.04 9.87 3.03
N LYS A 321 -19.69 8.75 3.35
CA LYS A 321 -21.09 8.76 3.81
C LYS A 321 -21.25 9.56 5.12
N ARG A 322 -20.29 9.49 6.05
CA ARG A 322 -20.30 10.31 7.28
C ARG A 322 -20.35 11.80 6.95
N VAL A 323 -19.57 12.25 5.96
CA VAL A 323 -19.56 13.65 5.51
C VAL A 323 -20.94 14.08 4.97
N HIS A 324 -21.59 13.23 4.17
CA HIS A 324 -22.93 13.52 3.65
C HIS A 324 -23.97 13.62 4.77
N VAL A 325 -23.96 12.66 5.72
CA VAL A 325 -24.85 12.67 6.89
C VAL A 325 -24.62 13.93 7.73
N GLN A 326 -23.36 14.32 7.95
CA GLN A 326 -23.02 15.53 8.71
C GLN A 326 -23.46 16.80 8.00
N ARG A 327 -23.40 16.86 6.65
CA ARG A 327 -23.94 17.98 5.87
C ARG A 327 -25.46 18.07 6.04
N ASP A 328 -26.17 16.96 5.87
CA ASP A 328 -27.63 16.93 5.99
C ASP A 328 -28.09 17.29 7.42
N LEU A 329 -27.31 16.91 8.44
CA LEU A 329 -27.47 17.40 9.82
C LEU A 329 -27.25 18.91 9.88
N ASN A 330 -26.14 19.42 9.37
CA ASN A 330 -25.76 20.84 9.43
C ASN A 330 -26.79 21.75 8.78
N ASP A 331 -27.40 21.32 7.67
CA ASP A 331 -28.44 22.06 6.95
C ASP A 331 -29.84 21.91 7.60
N GLY A 332 -29.96 21.06 8.62
CA GLY A 332 -31.23 20.74 9.27
C GLY A 332 -32.18 19.89 8.43
N ALA A 333 -31.68 19.30 7.34
CA ALA A 333 -32.46 18.42 6.46
C ALA A 333 -32.77 17.07 7.10
N TRP A 334 -31.94 16.62 8.04
CA TRP A 334 -32.12 15.36 8.77
C TRP A 334 -31.68 15.47 10.24
N PHE A 335 -32.35 14.73 11.12
CA PHE A 335 -31.99 14.57 12.54
C PHE A 335 -32.06 13.08 12.90
N PRO A 336 -31.25 12.61 13.87
CA PRO A 336 -31.20 11.19 14.20
C PRO A 336 -32.49 10.71 14.88
N ASP A 337 -32.95 9.55 14.42
CA ASP A 337 -34.06 8.79 14.99
C ASP A 337 -33.84 7.29 14.68
N PHE A 338 -34.61 6.42 15.33
CA PHE A 338 -34.59 4.99 15.03
C PHE A 338 -35.20 4.73 13.64
N ASP A 339 -34.44 4.07 12.76
CA ASP A 339 -34.89 3.82 11.38
C ASP A 339 -36.08 2.85 11.37
N LYS A 340 -37.18 3.26 10.74
CA LYS A 340 -38.39 2.43 10.62
C LYS A 340 -38.17 1.22 9.72
N ASN A 341 -37.24 1.30 8.76
CA ASN A 341 -36.94 0.20 7.83
C ASN A 341 -36.22 -0.98 8.49
N THR A 342 -35.62 -0.78 9.67
CA THR A 342 -34.95 -1.83 10.45
C THR A 342 -35.74 -2.22 11.70
N ALA A 343 -37.02 -1.83 11.80
CA ALA A 343 -37.88 -2.18 12.94
C ALA A 343 -37.98 -3.69 13.18
N ASP A 344 -38.10 -4.48 12.11
CA ASP A 344 -38.17 -5.95 12.20
C ASP A 344 -36.95 -6.56 12.90
N ILE A 345 -35.75 -6.00 12.72
CA ILE A 345 -34.53 -6.45 13.42
C ILE A 345 -34.65 -6.18 14.92
N ARG A 346 -35.19 -5.02 15.31
CA ARG A 346 -35.33 -4.62 16.71
C ARG A 346 -36.42 -5.39 17.42
N ASP A 347 -37.55 -5.61 16.75
CA ASP A 347 -38.74 -6.22 17.33
C ASP A 347 -38.65 -7.75 17.39
N ASP A 348 -37.84 -8.38 16.52
CA ASP A 348 -37.55 -9.81 16.59
C ASP A 348 -36.71 -10.14 17.83
N LYS A 349 -37.30 -10.82 18.81
CA LYS A 349 -36.63 -11.29 20.04
C LYS A 349 -35.90 -12.62 19.88
N GLY A 350 -36.03 -13.28 18.72
CA GLY A 350 -35.53 -14.63 18.47
C GLY A 350 -34.02 -14.72 18.23
N TRP A 351 -33.38 -13.63 17.80
CA TRP A 351 -31.94 -13.63 17.53
C TRP A 351 -31.12 -13.10 18.73
N LYS A 352 -29.90 -13.61 18.83
CA LYS A 352 -28.89 -13.27 19.84
C LYS A 352 -27.56 -12.90 19.17
N GLY A 353 -26.67 -12.26 19.93
CA GLY A 353 -25.29 -12.07 19.54
C GLY A 353 -24.47 -13.36 19.69
N ALA A 354 -23.15 -13.23 19.65
CA ALA A 354 -22.27 -14.39 19.63
C ALA A 354 -22.21 -15.06 21.00
N GLU A 355 -21.95 -16.37 21.01
CA GLU A 355 -21.63 -17.08 22.25
C GLU A 355 -20.39 -16.46 22.90
N ILE A 356 -20.49 -16.16 24.19
CA ILE A 356 -19.42 -15.54 24.98
C ILE A 356 -18.46 -16.65 25.44
N PRO A 357 -17.16 -16.59 25.07
CA PRO A 357 -16.17 -17.57 25.51
C PRO A 357 -16.03 -17.65 27.04
N PRO A 358 -15.62 -18.80 27.60
CA PRO A 358 -15.54 -19.00 29.05
C PRO A 358 -14.73 -17.95 29.81
N ASP A 359 -13.59 -17.53 29.26
CA ASP A 359 -12.68 -16.53 29.85
C ASP A 359 -13.23 -15.10 29.73
N LEU A 360 -14.25 -14.87 28.90
CA LEU A 360 -14.97 -13.60 28.80
C LEU A 360 -16.30 -13.60 29.55
N GLN A 361 -16.70 -14.67 30.24
CA GLN A 361 -17.96 -14.70 30.99
C GLN A 361 -17.99 -13.73 32.17
N ASN A 362 -16.83 -13.43 32.78
CA ASN A 362 -16.70 -12.51 33.91
C ASN A 362 -15.78 -11.34 33.55
N ARG A 363 -16.37 -10.19 33.24
CA ARG A 363 -15.64 -8.98 32.81
C ARG A 363 -15.81 -7.81 33.78
N ARG A 364 -16.09 -8.10 35.06
CA ARG A 364 -16.51 -7.11 36.05
C ARG A 364 -15.64 -5.85 36.14
N VAL A 365 -14.32 -6.01 36.01
CA VAL A 365 -13.38 -4.89 35.92
C VAL A 365 -12.44 -5.13 34.75
N GLU A 366 -12.38 -4.17 33.85
CA GLU A 366 -11.36 -4.13 32.81
C GLU A 366 -10.45 -2.91 33.02
N ILE A 367 -9.17 -3.09 32.80
CA ILE A 367 -8.20 -2.00 32.80
C ILE A 367 -7.85 -1.64 31.35
N THR A 368 -7.72 -0.35 31.06
CA THR A 368 -7.27 0.14 29.75
C THR A 368 -5.87 0.74 29.85
N GLY A 369 -5.10 0.66 28.77
CA GLY A 369 -3.78 1.31 28.75
C GLY A 369 -3.02 1.12 27.44
N PRO A 370 -1.94 1.90 27.25
CA PRO A 370 -1.17 1.90 26.02
C PRO A 370 -0.40 0.59 25.85
N THR A 371 0.08 0.35 24.63
CA THR A 371 0.89 -0.82 24.28
C THR A 371 2.38 -0.70 24.64
N GLU A 372 2.73 0.15 25.60
CA GLU A 372 4.08 0.26 26.15
C GLU A 372 4.40 -0.97 27.02
N ARG A 373 5.63 -1.47 26.91
CA ARG A 373 6.05 -2.77 27.44
C ARG A 373 5.82 -2.92 28.94
N LYS A 374 6.24 -1.94 29.75
CA LYS A 374 6.05 -1.96 31.20
C LYS A 374 4.57 -1.81 31.57
N MET A 375 3.83 -0.96 30.86
CA MET A 375 2.40 -0.75 31.09
C MET A 375 1.58 -2.01 30.80
N ILE A 376 1.87 -2.74 29.72
CA ILE A 376 1.25 -4.04 29.42
C ILE A 376 1.43 -5.02 30.58
N ILE A 377 2.66 -5.15 31.10
CA ILE A 377 2.94 -6.06 32.24
C ILE A 377 2.13 -5.65 33.47
N ASN A 378 2.11 -4.37 33.81
CA ASN A 378 1.38 -3.88 34.98
C ASN A 378 -0.14 -4.07 34.83
N ALA A 379 -0.68 -3.86 33.63
CA ALA A 379 -2.10 -4.01 33.36
C ALA A 379 -2.54 -5.48 33.41
N LEU A 380 -1.77 -6.38 32.78
CA LEU A 380 -2.01 -7.83 32.85
C LEU A 380 -1.93 -8.36 34.29
N ASN A 381 -1.03 -7.81 35.10
CA ASN A 381 -0.84 -8.20 36.51
C ASN A 381 -1.74 -7.43 37.50
N SER A 382 -2.62 -6.54 37.03
CA SER A 382 -3.37 -5.61 37.89
C SER A 382 -4.45 -6.28 38.76
N GLY A 383 -4.80 -7.53 38.45
CA GLY A 383 -5.96 -8.21 39.03
C GLY A 383 -7.30 -7.84 38.38
N ALA A 384 -7.29 -7.10 37.26
CA ALA A 384 -8.47 -6.91 36.42
C ALA A 384 -8.87 -8.22 35.73
N SER A 385 -10.13 -8.36 35.35
CA SER A 385 -10.59 -9.51 34.56
C SER A 385 -10.08 -9.46 33.12
N VAL A 386 -10.05 -8.25 32.54
CA VAL A 386 -9.60 -8.01 31.16
C VAL A 386 -8.64 -6.81 31.14
N PHE A 387 -7.64 -6.87 30.28
CA PHE A 387 -6.81 -5.73 29.89
C PHE A 387 -7.09 -5.39 28.42
N MET A 388 -7.53 -4.16 28.17
CA MET A 388 -7.61 -3.60 26.83
C MET A 388 -6.29 -2.88 26.50
N ALA A 389 -5.47 -3.54 25.69
CA ALA A 389 -4.27 -2.98 25.09
C ALA A 389 -4.64 -2.06 23.93
N ASP A 390 -4.21 -0.82 24.00
CA ASP A 390 -4.77 0.25 23.19
C ASP A 390 -3.77 0.84 22.18
N PHE A 391 -4.10 0.72 20.89
CA PHE A 391 -3.40 1.40 19.79
C PHE A 391 -4.08 2.71 19.37
N GLU A 392 -5.20 3.05 20.01
CA GLU A 392 -6.06 4.18 19.67
C GLU A 392 -5.87 5.36 20.63
N ASP A 393 -6.89 5.81 21.37
CA ASP A 393 -6.88 7.12 22.03
C ASP A 393 -5.83 7.32 23.11
N SER A 394 -5.39 6.27 23.82
CA SER A 394 -4.32 6.38 24.82
C SER A 394 -2.92 6.16 24.23
N ASN A 395 -2.81 6.03 22.91
CA ASN A 395 -1.57 5.80 22.20
C ASN A 395 -1.30 6.91 21.17
N THR A 396 -0.08 7.45 21.15
CA THR A 396 0.38 8.23 20.00
C THR A 396 0.73 7.24 18.89
N PRO A 397 0.16 7.34 17.68
CA PRO A 397 0.40 6.41 16.60
C PRO A 397 1.70 6.72 15.83
N SER A 398 2.79 7.02 16.53
CA SER A 398 4.13 7.04 15.92
C SER A 398 4.44 5.64 15.37
N TRP A 399 5.28 5.57 14.33
CA TRP A 399 5.66 4.27 13.76
C TRP A 399 6.22 3.33 14.82
N ARG A 400 7.07 3.88 15.70
CA ARG A 400 7.71 3.13 16.78
C ARG A 400 6.70 2.59 17.80
N ASN A 401 5.73 3.39 18.23
CA ASN A 401 4.71 2.94 19.18
C ASN A 401 3.83 1.83 18.58
N GLN A 402 3.50 1.92 17.29
CA GLN A 402 2.72 0.91 16.59
C GLN A 402 3.49 -0.41 16.49
N LEU A 403 4.74 -0.39 16.02
CA LEU A 403 5.55 -1.60 15.93
C LEU A 403 5.93 -2.19 17.29
N ASP A 404 6.39 -1.35 18.24
CA ASP A 404 6.71 -1.81 19.60
C ASP A 404 5.50 -2.42 20.27
N GLY A 405 4.31 -1.81 20.09
CA GLY A 405 3.09 -2.36 20.63
C GLY A 405 2.82 -3.77 20.10
N GLN A 406 2.96 -3.99 18.79
CA GLN A 406 2.79 -5.32 18.19
C GLN A 406 3.84 -6.32 18.70
N ILE A 407 5.10 -5.91 18.85
CA ILE A 407 6.18 -6.73 19.44
C ILE A 407 5.88 -7.08 20.89
N ASN A 408 5.45 -6.11 21.69
CA ASN A 408 5.14 -6.29 23.10
C ASN A 408 3.96 -7.24 23.28
N LEU A 409 2.92 -7.10 22.46
CA LEU A 409 1.78 -8.02 22.49
C LEU A 409 2.15 -9.42 21.99
N TYR A 410 3.01 -9.53 20.97
CA TYR A 410 3.57 -10.81 20.54
C TYR A 410 4.25 -11.55 21.69
N ASP A 411 5.09 -10.85 22.46
CA ASP A 411 5.81 -11.40 23.60
C ASP A 411 4.86 -11.72 24.77
N ALA A 412 3.88 -10.85 25.05
CA ALA A 412 2.89 -11.04 26.10
C ALA A 412 2.04 -12.30 25.85
N VAL A 413 1.56 -12.47 24.62
CA VAL A 413 0.82 -13.67 24.19
C VAL A 413 1.64 -14.94 24.34
N ARG A 414 2.97 -14.87 24.39
CA ARG A 414 3.87 -16.04 24.59
C ARG A 414 4.42 -16.15 26.01
N ASN A 415 3.94 -15.33 26.94
CA ASN A 415 4.48 -15.20 28.31
C ASN A 415 5.98 -14.89 28.36
N ALA A 416 6.51 -14.26 27.32
CA ALA A 416 7.93 -13.92 27.16
C ALA A 416 8.23 -12.44 27.39
N ILE A 417 7.19 -11.61 27.62
CA ILE A 417 7.36 -10.19 27.89
C ILE A 417 8.03 -9.97 29.25
N SER A 418 9.07 -9.15 29.26
CA SER A 418 9.77 -8.71 30.44
C SER A 418 10.29 -7.29 30.26
N TYR A 419 10.46 -6.56 31.36
CA TYR A 419 11.00 -5.22 31.36
C TYR A 419 11.91 -5.02 32.57
N GLN A 420 13.10 -4.45 32.36
CA GLN A 420 13.99 -4.03 33.43
C GLN A 420 14.06 -2.50 33.44
N HIS A 421 13.73 -1.89 34.57
CA HIS A 421 13.77 -0.44 34.68
C HIS A 421 15.20 0.08 34.53
N PRO A 422 15.48 1.04 33.64
CA PRO A 422 16.85 1.45 33.32
C PRO A 422 17.61 1.97 34.54
N THR A 423 16.94 2.75 35.40
CA THR A 423 17.52 3.34 36.62
C THR A 423 17.45 2.43 37.85
N THR A 424 16.26 1.96 38.25
CA THR A 424 16.08 1.20 39.50
C THR A 424 16.50 -0.27 39.38
N LYS A 425 16.77 -0.76 38.17
CA LYS A 425 17.06 -2.17 37.85
C LYS A 425 15.98 -3.16 38.26
N LYS A 426 14.81 -2.68 38.69
CA LYS A 426 13.67 -3.54 39.02
C LYS A 426 13.18 -4.25 37.76
N GLU A 427 13.02 -5.56 37.88
CA GLU A 427 12.47 -6.41 36.83
C GLU A 427 10.96 -6.57 36.97
N TYR A 428 10.30 -6.66 35.83
CA TYR A 428 8.86 -6.82 35.69
C TYR A 428 8.63 -7.98 34.71
N THR A 429 7.84 -8.96 35.13
CA THR A 429 7.44 -10.15 34.36
C THR A 429 5.96 -10.44 34.64
N LEU A 430 5.35 -11.29 33.83
CA LEU A 430 3.95 -11.68 34.03
C LEU A 430 3.79 -12.60 35.25
N ASN A 431 2.70 -12.41 35.97
CA ASN A 431 2.22 -13.35 36.98
C ASN A 431 1.74 -14.65 36.32
N LYS A 432 1.53 -15.69 37.12
CA LYS A 432 0.96 -16.97 36.65
C LYS A 432 -0.46 -16.79 36.10
N GLU A 433 -1.25 -15.96 36.78
CA GLU A 433 -2.60 -15.58 36.37
C GLU A 433 -2.60 -14.11 35.98
N THR A 434 -3.09 -13.83 34.78
CA THR A 434 -3.14 -12.49 34.20
C THR A 434 -4.54 -12.20 33.70
N ALA A 435 -4.87 -10.91 33.56
CA ALA A 435 -6.08 -10.48 32.88
C ALA A 435 -6.16 -11.03 31.44
N VAL A 436 -7.36 -11.26 30.93
CA VAL A 436 -7.58 -11.63 29.53
C VAL A 436 -7.23 -10.44 28.62
N LEU A 437 -6.49 -10.67 27.55
CA LEU A 437 -6.07 -9.62 26.63
C LEU A 437 -7.16 -9.31 25.60
N LYS A 438 -7.51 -8.03 25.46
CA LYS A 438 -8.24 -7.46 24.32
C LYS A 438 -7.42 -6.38 23.66
N VAL A 439 -7.53 -6.25 22.33
CA VAL A 439 -6.82 -5.20 21.58
C VAL A 439 -7.80 -4.19 21.01
N ARG A 440 -7.55 -2.90 21.21
CA ARG A 440 -8.29 -1.80 20.57
C ARG A 440 -7.46 -1.23 19.41
N PRO A 441 -7.74 -1.60 18.15
CA PRO A 441 -7.13 -0.95 16.98
C PRO A 441 -7.62 0.50 16.83
N ARG A 442 -6.88 1.29 16.06
CA ARG A 442 -7.31 2.63 15.63
C ARG A 442 -8.69 2.61 14.96
N GLY A 443 -9.49 3.65 15.16
CA GLY A 443 -10.80 3.81 14.51
C GLY A 443 -10.71 4.06 12.99
N TRP A 444 -11.82 3.84 12.27
CA TRP A 444 -11.84 3.82 10.80
C TRP A 444 -11.31 5.08 10.10
N HIS A 445 -11.26 6.22 10.79
CA HIS A 445 -10.83 7.50 10.23
C HIS A 445 -9.30 7.63 10.16
N LEU A 446 -8.54 6.89 10.97
CA LEU A 446 -7.09 7.04 11.07
C LEU A 446 -6.36 6.25 9.97
N PRO A 447 -5.46 6.90 9.21
CA PRO A 447 -4.55 6.20 8.31
C PRO A 447 -3.32 5.65 9.06
N GLU A 448 -2.63 4.69 8.44
CA GLU A 448 -1.24 4.35 8.73
C GLU A 448 -0.37 4.93 7.61
N LYS A 449 0.28 6.07 7.89
CA LYS A 449 1.03 6.84 6.87
C LYS A 449 2.37 6.21 6.53
N HIS A 450 2.85 5.25 7.33
CA HIS A 450 4.12 4.58 7.10
C HIS A 450 4.02 3.36 6.20
N VAL A 451 2.80 2.94 5.86
CA VAL A 451 2.53 1.79 5.01
C VAL A 451 1.64 2.24 3.86
N LEU A 452 2.18 2.24 2.65
CA LEU A 452 1.52 2.71 1.45
C LEU A 452 1.17 1.56 0.51
N ILE A 453 0.02 1.63 -0.14
CA ILE A 453 -0.35 0.77 -1.28
C ILE A 453 -0.77 1.73 -2.40
N HIS A 454 -0.15 1.61 -3.58
CA HIS A 454 -0.30 2.59 -4.68
C HIS A 454 0.03 4.04 -4.25
N ASN A 455 1.03 4.22 -3.38
CA ASN A 455 1.40 5.50 -2.77
C ASN A 455 0.30 6.17 -1.92
N GLU A 456 -0.77 5.45 -1.57
CA GLU A 456 -1.78 5.92 -0.61
C GLU A 456 -1.60 5.27 0.77
N PRO A 457 -1.72 6.03 1.87
CA PRO A 457 -1.73 5.47 3.22
C PRO A 457 -2.79 4.38 3.40
N THR A 458 -2.39 3.28 4.02
CA THR A 458 -3.30 2.20 4.41
C THR A 458 -4.19 2.61 5.58
N SER A 459 -5.22 1.80 5.86
CA SER A 459 -6.07 1.99 7.05
C SER A 459 -5.31 1.60 8.33
N GLY A 460 -5.24 2.50 9.30
CA GLY A 460 -4.68 2.22 10.62
C GLY A 460 -5.43 1.09 11.34
N SER A 461 -6.76 1.05 11.20
CA SER A 461 -7.60 -0.03 11.74
C SER A 461 -7.20 -1.41 11.21
N LEU A 462 -6.99 -1.50 9.88
CA LEU A 462 -6.63 -2.77 9.24
C LEU A 462 -5.18 -3.15 9.53
N PHE A 463 -4.30 -2.16 9.72
CA PHE A 463 -2.92 -2.37 10.12
C PHE A 463 -2.83 -3.00 11.52
N ASP A 464 -3.46 -2.35 12.51
CA ASP A 464 -3.40 -2.76 13.92
C ASP A 464 -4.05 -4.13 14.13
N PHE A 465 -5.25 -4.31 13.58
CA PHE A 465 -5.98 -5.57 13.62
C PHE A 465 -5.18 -6.68 12.90
N GLY A 466 -4.73 -6.39 11.68
CA GLY A 466 -4.12 -7.37 10.79
C GLY A 466 -2.82 -7.93 11.36
N LEU A 467 -1.93 -7.08 11.88
CA LEU A 467 -0.69 -7.53 12.50
C LEU A 467 -0.96 -8.34 13.76
N PHE A 468 -1.85 -7.86 14.64
CA PHE A 468 -2.12 -8.57 15.88
C PHE A 468 -2.70 -9.96 15.62
N ILE A 469 -3.72 -10.05 14.74
CA ILE A 469 -4.39 -11.33 14.50
C ILE A 469 -3.49 -12.33 13.78
N TYR A 470 -2.73 -11.87 12.78
CA TYR A 470 -1.81 -12.70 12.01
C TYR A 470 -0.79 -13.40 12.92
N HIS A 471 -0.22 -12.65 13.87
CA HIS A 471 0.84 -13.16 14.73
C HIS A 471 0.35 -13.94 15.95
N ASN A 472 -0.88 -13.70 16.42
CA ASN A 472 -1.30 -14.16 17.75
C ASN A 472 -2.51 -15.09 17.75
N ALA A 473 -3.34 -15.13 16.70
CA ALA A 473 -4.60 -15.90 16.73
C ALA A 473 -4.40 -17.38 17.10
N LYS A 474 -3.41 -18.04 16.48
CA LYS A 474 -3.09 -19.44 16.75
C LYS A 474 -2.59 -19.64 18.18
N ALA A 475 -1.63 -18.82 18.63
CA ALA A 475 -1.05 -18.92 19.96
C ALA A 475 -2.09 -18.67 21.08
N LEU A 476 -3.03 -17.75 20.86
CA LEU A 476 -4.15 -17.50 21.76
C LEU A 476 -5.09 -18.71 21.84
N LYS A 477 -5.43 -19.29 20.69
CA LYS A 477 -6.27 -20.49 20.62
C LYS A 477 -5.63 -21.70 21.30
N ASP A 478 -4.34 -21.93 21.06
CA ASP A 478 -3.58 -23.03 21.67
C ASP A 478 -3.51 -22.91 23.20
N LYS A 479 -3.64 -21.69 23.74
CA LYS A 479 -3.73 -21.40 25.18
C LYS A 479 -5.15 -21.52 25.76
N GLY A 480 -6.17 -21.79 24.94
CA GLY A 480 -7.56 -21.86 25.37
C GLY A 480 -8.24 -20.48 25.54
N THR A 481 -7.65 -19.42 25.01
CA THR A 481 -8.27 -18.08 24.88
C THR A 481 -8.51 -17.77 23.39
N GLY A 482 -8.72 -16.52 22.99
CA GLY A 482 -8.97 -16.16 21.60
C GLY A 482 -8.54 -14.74 21.20
N PRO A 483 -8.53 -14.45 19.89
CA PRO A 483 -8.26 -13.11 19.37
C PRO A 483 -9.46 -12.18 19.64
N TYR A 484 -9.32 -11.33 20.64
CA TYR A 484 -10.41 -10.48 21.13
C TYR A 484 -10.12 -8.99 20.91
N PHE A 485 -11.14 -8.26 20.44
CA PHE A 485 -10.99 -6.87 20.03
C PHE A 485 -12.01 -5.92 20.68
N TYR A 486 -11.60 -4.66 20.80
CA TYR A 486 -12.46 -3.52 21.09
C TYR A 486 -12.58 -2.63 19.86
N LEU A 487 -13.78 -2.28 19.41
CA LEU A 487 -13.98 -1.53 18.16
C LEU A 487 -14.45 -0.10 18.46
N PRO A 488 -13.61 0.93 18.22
CA PRO A 488 -13.91 2.31 18.59
C PRO A 488 -14.67 3.09 17.51
N LYS A 489 -15.36 4.15 17.94
CA LYS A 489 -15.86 5.27 17.14
C LYS A 489 -16.67 4.88 15.89
N LEU A 490 -17.43 3.79 15.98
CA LEU A 490 -18.41 3.43 14.94
C LEU A 490 -19.60 4.40 15.00
N GLN A 491 -20.14 4.80 13.85
CA GLN A 491 -21.29 5.70 13.77
C GLN A 491 -22.59 4.99 13.38
N ASN A 492 -22.51 3.81 12.77
CA ASN A 492 -23.66 3.10 12.20
C ASN A 492 -23.38 1.60 12.02
N ALA A 493 -24.42 0.84 11.69
CA ALA A 493 -24.38 -0.61 11.50
C ALA A 493 -23.63 -1.05 10.23
N GLU A 494 -23.50 -0.20 9.19
CA GLU A 494 -22.72 -0.56 8.00
C GLU A 494 -21.22 -0.62 8.29
N GLU A 495 -20.72 0.23 9.19
CA GLU A 495 -19.34 0.16 9.67
C GLU A 495 -19.09 -1.05 10.56
N ALA A 496 -20.10 -1.47 11.34
CA ALA A 496 -20.06 -2.73 12.08
C ALA A 496 -20.06 -3.93 11.10
N LYS A 497 -20.84 -3.85 10.02
CA LYS A 497 -20.85 -4.86 8.97
C LYS A 497 -19.49 -4.98 8.26
N LEU A 498 -18.81 -3.85 8.01
CA LEU A 498 -17.45 -3.86 7.47
C LEU A 498 -16.49 -4.65 8.37
N TRP A 499 -16.56 -4.45 9.70
CA TRP A 499 -15.78 -5.26 10.65
C TRP A 499 -16.13 -6.75 10.59
N ALA A 500 -17.41 -7.10 10.49
CA ALA A 500 -17.84 -8.49 10.35
C ALA A 500 -17.25 -9.16 9.09
N ASP A 501 -17.19 -8.42 7.98
CA ASP A 501 -16.59 -8.89 6.73
C ASP A 501 -15.06 -9.06 6.85
N VAL A 502 -14.39 -8.12 7.53
CA VAL A 502 -12.95 -8.20 7.84
C VAL A 502 -12.65 -9.42 8.72
N PHE A 503 -13.44 -9.65 9.76
CA PHE A 503 -13.28 -10.81 10.65
C PHE A 503 -13.50 -12.13 9.93
N GLN A 504 -14.58 -12.23 9.15
CA GLN A 504 -14.86 -13.42 8.35
C GLN A 504 -13.67 -13.74 7.43
N TYR A 505 -13.17 -12.73 6.71
CA TYR A 505 -12.04 -12.91 5.81
C TYR A 505 -10.76 -13.33 6.56
N ALA A 506 -10.47 -12.72 7.70
CA ALA A 506 -9.31 -13.08 8.51
C ALA A 506 -9.40 -14.53 9.02
N GLU A 507 -10.58 -14.98 9.48
CA GLU A 507 -10.79 -16.36 9.91
C GLU A 507 -10.59 -17.36 8.76
N GLU A 508 -11.18 -17.09 7.60
CA GLU A 508 -11.02 -17.92 6.40
C GLU A 508 -9.56 -18.01 5.97
N ARG A 509 -8.84 -16.88 5.91
CA ARG A 509 -7.44 -16.83 5.47
C ARG A 509 -6.47 -17.48 6.46
N LEU A 510 -6.75 -17.41 7.76
CA LEU A 510 -5.91 -17.97 8.81
C LEU A 510 -6.33 -19.39 9.21
N GLY A 511 -7.37 -19.96 8.58
CA GLY A 511 -7.88 -21.31 8.88
C GLY A 511 -8.50 -21.41 10.29
N LEU A 512 -9.09 -20.33 10.79
CA LEU A 512 -9.81 -20.29 12.06
C LEU A 512 -11.26 -20.73 11.86
N ALA A 513 -11.88 -21.27 12.91
CA ALA A 513 -13.31 -21.59 12.85
C ALA A 513 -14.12 -20.29 12.85
N LYS A 514 -15.28 -20.29 12.17
CA LYS A 514 -16.15 -19.12 12.13
C LYS A 514 -16.53 -18.67 13.56
N GLY A 515 -16.38 -17.38 13.86
CA GLY A 515 -16.72 -16.81 15.16
C GLY A 515 -15.68 -17.07 16.25
N THR A 516 -14.44 -17.43 15.88
CA THR A 516 -13.27 -17.49 16.78
C THR A 516 -12.89 -16.09 17.26
N ILE A 517 -12.94 -15.10 16.37
CA ILE A 517 -12.73 -13.69 16.72
C ILE A 517 -13.92 -13.21 17.54
N LYS A 518 -13.67 -12.53 18.67
CA LYS A 518 -14.73 -11.86 19.43
C LYS A 518 -14.48 -10.37 19.54
N CYS A 519 -15.54 -9.58 19.54
CA CYS A 519 -15.43 -8.13 19.67
C CYS A 519 -16.37 -7.51 20.72
N THR A 520 -15.97 -6.37 21.25
CA THR A 520 -16.83 -5.47 22.02
C THR A 520 -16.82 -4.11 21.33
N VAL A 521 -17.99 -3.54 21.05
CA VAL A 521 -18.09 -2.26 20.33
C VAL A 521 -18.29 -1.12 21.33
N LEU A 522 -17.51 -0.04 21.22
CA LEU A 522 -17.75 1.16 22.00
C LEU A 522 -18.88 1.95 21.33
N ILE A 523 -20.02 2.12 22.01
CA ILE A 523 -21.09 3.00 21.53
C ILE A 523 -20.77 4.41 21.98
N GLU A 524 -19.71 4.99 21.44
CA GLU A 524 -19.18 6.28 21.86
C GLU A 524 -19.42 7.39 20.82
N HIS A 525 -20.36 7.14 19.90
CA HIS A 525 -20.86 8.13 18.97
C HIS A 525 -22.38 8.24 19.09
N LEU A 526 -22.91 9.47 19.12
CA LEU A 526 -24.35 9.73 19.29
C LEU A 526 -25.21 8.95 18.28
N LEU A 527 -24.84 8.98 16.99
CA LEU A 527 -25.56 8.26 15.94
C LEU A 527 -25.60 6.74 16.15
N ALA A 528 -24.57 6.14 16.78
CA ALA A 528 -24.55 4.71 17.05
C ALA A 528 -25.56 4.30 18.14
N SER A 529 -25.98 5.22 19.02
CA SER A 529 -27.04 4.95 20.00
C SER A 529 -28.39 4.64 19.36
N PHE A 530 -28.63 5.14 18.16
CA PHE A 530 -29.85 4.89 17.38
C PHE A 530 -29.79 3.59 16.58
N GLN A 531 -28.63 2.92 16.55
CA GLN A 531 -28.40 1.71 15.76
C GLN A 531 -27.78 0.57 16.58
N MET A 532 -27.91 0.57 17.91
CA MET A 532 -27.29 -0.46 18.76
C MET A 532 -27.72 -1.88 18.36
N ASN A 533 -29.01 -2.11 18.09
CA ASN A 533 -29.50 -3.43 17.67
C ASN A 533 -28.94 -3.83 16.30
N GLU A 534 -28.91 -2.90 15.36
CA GLU A 534 -28.43 -3.10 14.00
C GLU A 534 -26.91 -3.35 13.98
N ILE A 535 -26.14 -2.67 14.84
CA ILE A 535 -24.71 -2.92 15.06
C ILE A 535 -24.48 -4.33 15.60
N ILE A 536 -25.24 -4.75 16.62
CA ILE A 536 -25.13 -6.11 17.15
C ILE A 536 -25.51 -7.11 16.06
N TYR A 537 -26.59 -6.87 15.32
CA TYR A 537 -27.06 -7.76 14.27
C TYR A 537 -26.01 -7.93 13.15
N ALA A 538 -25.38 -6.83 12.73
CA ALA A 538 -24.32 -6.84 11.73
C ALA A 538 -23.09 -7.65 12.18
N LEU A 539 -22.81 -7.69 13.48
CA LEU A 539 -21.69 -8.41 14.10
C LEU A 539 -22.12 -9.67 14.86
N LYS A 540 -23.32 -10.21 14.65
CA LYS A 540 -23.93 -11.22 15.53
C LYS A 540 -23.11 -12.51 15.72
N ASP A 541 -22.22 -12.82 14.78
CA ASP A 541 -21.34 -14.00 14.85
C ASP A 541 -20.08 -13.75 15.72
N TYR A 542 -19.74 -12.48 16.01
CA TYR A 542 -18.50 -12.05 16.65
C TYR A 542 -18.70 -11.24 17.93
N ILE A 543 -19.79 -10.48 18.05
CA ILE A 543 -19.97 -9.52 19.13
C ILE A 543 -20.34 -10.18 20.46
N VAL A 544 -19.63 -9.80 21.51
CA VAL A 544 -19.85 -10.27 22.89
C VAL A 544 -20.17 -9.14 23.87
N GLY A 545 -20.21 -7.89 23.39
CA GLY A 545 -20.74 -6.80 24.19
C GLY A 545 -20.69 -5.43 23.52
N LEU A 546 -21.34 -4.46 24.15
CA LEU A 546 -21.18 -3.03 23.90
C LEU A 546 -20.55 -2.36 25.13
N ASN A 547 -19.93 -1.19 24.95
CA ASN A 547 -19.39 -0.38 26.03
C ASN A 547 -19.94 1.05 26.00
N CYS A 548 -20.21 1.60 27.19
CA CYS A 548 -20.59 2.98 27.37
C CYS A 548 -19.38 3.90 27.61
N GLY A 549 -19.18 4.89 26.74
CA GLY A 549 -18.18 5.94 26.86
C GLY A 549 -18.76 7.27 27.36
N ARG A 550 -17.91 8.15 27.92
CA ARG A 550 -18.31 9.51 28.33
C ARG A 550 -17.77 10.57 27.38
N TRP A 551 -16.46 10.73 27.30
CA TRP A 551 -15.85 11.87 26.58
C TRP A 551 -16.07 11.82 25.08
N ASP A 552 -15.80 10.69 24.42
CA ASP A 552 -16.08 10.53 22.99
C ASP A 552 -17.58 10.71 22.67
N TYR A 553 -18.46 10.22 23.54
CA TYR A 553 -19.90 10.34 23.33
C TYR A 553 -20.36 11.81 23.37
N ILE A 554 -19.93 12.57 24.38
CA ILE A 554 -20.26 14.00 24.49
C ILE A 554 -19.57 14.79 23.37
N PHE A 555 -18.34 14.44 23.01
CA PHE A 555 -17.65 15.03 21.86
C PHE A 555 -18.44 14.83 20.58
N SER A 556 -18.90 13.60 20.32
CA SER A 556 -19.71 13.26 19.15
C SER A 556 -21.06 13.99 19.14
N TYR A 557 -21.63 14.29 20.32
CA TYR A 557 -22.85 15.08 20.43
C TYR A 557 -22.63 16.50 19.94
N ILE A 558 -21.54 17.16 20.37
CA ILE A 558 -21.16 18.49 19.87
C ILE A 558 -20.93 18.43 18.37
N LYS A 559 -20.21 17.41 17.87
CA LYS A 559 -19.92 17.24 16.45
C LYS A 559 -21.17 17.05 15.59
N THR A 560 -22.05 16.15 16.00
CA THR A 560 -23.30 15.83 15.29
C THR A 560 -24.16 17.09 15.15
N PHE A 561 -24.22 17.91 16.20
CA PHE A 561 -25.07 19.10 16.27
C PHE A 561 -24.32 20.43 16.12
N GLN A 562 -23.14 20.42 15.49
CA GLN A 562 -22.21 21.54 15.47
C GLN A 562 -22.80 22.88 14.98
N ASN A 563 -23.74 22.86 14.02
CA ASN A 563 -24.36 24.08 13.48
C ASN A 563 -25.66 24.49 14.18
N HIS A 564 -26.10 23.75 15.20
CA HIS A 564 -27.39 23.94 15.84
C HIS A 564 -27.24 24.55 17.23
N ARG A 565 -27.40 25.87 17.32
CA ARG A 565 -27.26 26.63 18.59
C ARG A 565 -28.10 26.07 19.75
N LYS A 566 -29.24 25.43 19.45
CA LYS A 566 -30.09 24.81 20.49
C LYS A 566 -29.37 23.72 21.29
N PHE A 567 -28.36 23.07 20.73
CA PHE A 567 -27.60 21.98 21.36
C PHE A 567 -26.30 22.45 22.04
N LEU A 568 -26.22 23.74 22.40
CA LEU A 568 -25.09 24.32 23.12
C LEU A 568 -24.93 23.66 24.50
N LEU A 569 -23.75 23.10 24.77
CA LEU A 569 -23.48 22.37 26.01
C LEU A 569 -22.89 23.28 27.12
N PRO A 570 -23.17 22.95 28.41
CA PRO A 570 -22.47 23.54 29.56
C PRO A 570 -21.06 22.93 29.72
N ASP A 571 -20.32 23.35 30.76
CA ASP A 571 -19.02 22.78 31.13
C ASP A 571 -19.07 21.25 31.13
N ARG A 572 -18.11 20.59 30.45
CA ARG A 572 -18.10 19.12 30.32
C ARG A 572 -18.08 18.37 31.65
N PHE A 573 -17.54 19.00 32.70
CA PHE A 573 -17.49 18.44 34.06
C PHE A 573 -18.88 18.27 34.69
N GLN A 574 -19.83 19.13 34.31
CA GLN A 574 -21.21 19.09 34.81
C GLN A 574 -22.07 18.03 34.09
N ILE A 575 -21.58 17.50 32.95
CA ILE A 575 -22.28 16.48 32.15
C ILE A 575 -21.88 15.09 32.64
N GLY A 576 -22.56 14.60 33.68
CA GLY A 576 -22.36 13.26 34.25
C GLY A 576 -23.18 12.17 33.56
N MET A 577 -22.94 10.91 33.94
CA MET A 577 -23.73 9.77 33.43
C MET A 577 -25.21 9.79 33.87
N THR A 578 -25.56 10.67 34.82
CA THR A 578 -26.94 10.92 35.28
C THR A 578 -27.65 12.02 34.48
N SER A 579 -26.94 12.78 33.64
CA SER A 579 -27.58 13.76 32.75
C SER A 579 -28.58 13.04 31.82
N PRO A 580 -29.74 13.65 31.48
CA PRO A 580 -30.85 12.92 30.86
C PRO A 580 -30.48 12.08 29.63
N PHE A 581 -29.72 12.65 28.68
CA PHE A 581 -29.32 11.94 27.47
C PHE A 581 -28.27 10.85 27.72
N MET A 582 -27.33 11.07 28.65
CA MET A 582 -26.34 10.05 29.07
C MET A 582 -27.03 8.89 29.80
N ARG A 583 -28.03 9.20 30.63
CA ARG A 583 -28.81 8.22 31.36
C ARG A 583 -29.63 7.35 30.41
N ALA A 584 -30.32 7.97 29.45
CA ALA A 584 -31.09 7.26 28.44
C ALA A 584 -30.19 6.35 27.59
N TYR A 585 -29.02 6.87 27.19
CA TYR A 585 -28.00 6.13 26.46
C TYR A 585 -27.50 4.88 27.21
N SER A 586 -27.10 5.02 28.48
CA SER A 586 -26.57 3.91 29.28
C SER A 586 -27.63 2.81 29.50
N LEU A 587 -28.85 3.19 29.88
CA LEU A 587 -29.94 2.23 30.08
C LEU A 587 -30.36 1.54 28.77
N LEU A 588 -30.35 2.26 27.64
CA LEU A 588 -30.63 1.68 26.33
C LEU A 588 -29.56 0.66 25.93
N CYS A 589 -28.29 0.95 26.23
CA CYS A 589 -27.18 0.02 25.99
C CYS A 589 -27.36 -1.27 26.79
N ILE A 590 -27.64 -1.18 28.10
CA ILE A 590 -27.91 -2.34 28.97
C ILE A 590 -29.08 -3.16 28.43
N LYS A 591 -30.22 -2.51 28.19
CA LYS A 591 -31.42 -3.16 27.66
C LYS A 591 -31.10 -3.92 26.37
N THR A 592 -30.47 -3.25 25.42
CA THR A 592 -30.19 -3.81 24.10
C THR A 592 -29.22 -4.99 24.19
N CYS A 593 -28.13 -4.87 24.95
CA CYS A 593 -27.16 -5.95 25.12
C CYS A 593 -27.77 -7.20 25.76
N HIS A 594 -28.49 -7.03 26.87
CA HIS A 594 -29.06 -8.15 27.62
C HIS A 594 -30.16 -8.86 26.83
N GLN A 595 -30.96 -8.12 26.05
CA GLN A 595 -31.93 -8.70 25.13
C GLN A 595 -31.26 -9.56 24.07
N ARG A 596 -30.03 -9.22 23.65
CA ARG A 596 -29.25 -9.98 22.67
C ARG A 596 -28.27 -10.98 23.29
N GLY A 597 -28.25 -11.13 24.61
CA GLY A 597 -27.39 -12.10 25.30
C GLY A 597 -25.90 -11.76 25.25
N ILE A 598 -25.55 -10.47 25.13
CA ILE A 598 -24.17 -9.98 25.15
C ILE A 598 -23.97 -8.99 26.31
N HIS A 599 -22.73 -8.70 26.66
CA HIS A 599 -22.44 -7.80 27.79
C HIS A 599 -22.69 -6.32 27.51
N ALA A 600 -23.16 -5.58 28.49
CA ALA A 600 -23.15 -4.12 28.54
C ALA A 600 -22.08 -3.64 29.53
N MET A 601 -21.00 -3.06 29.02
CA MET A 601 -19.89 -2.56 29.82
C MET A 601 -20.10 -1.08 30.19
N GLY A 602 -19.83 -0.73 31.45
CA GLY A 602 -19.86 0.64 31.99
C GLY A 602 -18.63 1.47 31.61
N GLY A 603 -18.58 2.70 32.11
CA GLY A 603 -17.62 3.72 31.69
C GLY A 603 -16.30 3.72 32.46
N MET A 604 -15.45 4.69 32.12
CA MET A 604 -14.10 4.86 32.67
C MET A 604 -14.10 5.57 34.04
N ALA A 605 -13.34 5.04 35.00
CA ALA A 605 -12.78 5.80 36.13
C ALA A 605 -11.29 6.09 35.89
N ALA A 606 -10.99 7.34 35.51
CA ALA A 606 -9.66 7.78 35.12
C ALA A 606 -8.79 8.30 36.28
N GLN A 607 -9.30 8.28 37.52
CA GLN A 607 -8.63 8.87 38.68
C GLN A 607 -7.29 8.17 39.00
N ILE A 608 -6.26 8.98 39.23
CA ILE A 608 -4.96 8.52 39.72
C ILE A 608 -4.94 8.70 41.24
N PRO A 609 -4.72 7.65 42.04
CA PRO A 609 -4.65 7.76 43.50
C PRO A 609 -3.65 8.82 43.97
N ILE A 610 -4.11 9.76 44.80
CA ILE A 610 -3.35 10.92 45.25
C ILE A 610 -2.63 10.57 46.56
N LYS A 611 -1.35 10.19 46.46
CA LYS A 611 -0.58 9.69 47.62
C LYS A 611 -0.26 10.76 48.68
N ASN A 612 -0.22 12.02 48.28
CA ASN A 612 0.28 13.12 49.13
C ASN A 612 -0.85 13.98 49.72
N ASP A 613 -2.12 13.62 49.51
CA ASP A 613 -3.30 14.33 50.01
C ASP A 613 -4.44 13.33 50.24
N GLU A 614 -4.54 12.82 51.47
CA GLU A 614 -5.53 11.81 51.86
C GLU A 614 -6.97 12.33 51.70
N VAL A 615 -7.21 13.61 51.94
CA VAL A 615 -8.56 14.22 51.86
C VAL A 615 -9.00 14.33 50.41
N ALA A 616 -8.12 14.83 49.52
CA ALA A 616 -8.41 14.87 48.09
C ALA A 616 -8.56 13.47 47.50
N ASN A 617 -7.71 12.52 47.93
CA ASN A 617 -7.82 11.13 47.50
C ASN A 617 -9.14 10.50 47.94
N GLY A 618 -9.56 10.70 49.20
CA GLY A 618 -10.84 10.20 49.71
C GLY A 618 -12.04 10.72 48.92
N LYS A 619 -12.04 12.02 48.57
CA LYS A 619 -13.09 12.62 47.73
C LYS A 619 -13.10 12.03 46.32
N ALA A 620 -11.93 11.86 45.70
CA ALA A 620 -11.83 11.29 44.36
C ALA A 620 -12.32 9.83 44.33
N LEU A 621 -11.92 9.01 45.31
CA LEU A 621 -12.35 7.61 45.42
C LEU A 621 -13.84 7.48 45.75
N ALA A 622 -14.42 8.40 46.52
CA ALA A 622 -15.86 8.41 46.79
C ALA A 622 -16.68 8.64 45.50
N LEU A 623 -16.22 9.53 44.61
CA LEU A 623 -16.86 9.73 43.30
C LEU A 623 -16.75 8.48 42.42
N VAL A 624 -15.59 7.83 42.40
CA VAL A 624 -15.41 6.54 41.70
C VAL A 624 -16.39 5.51 42.25
N ARG A 625 -16.48 5.38 43.58
CA ARG A 625 -17.41 4.43 44.22
C ARG A 625 -18.86 4.70 43.81
N GLN A 626 -19.33 5.94 43.92
CA GLN A 626 -20.69 6.31 43.54
C GLN A 626 -20.99 6.01 42.07
N ASP A 627 -20.04 6.27 41.17
CA ASP A 627 -20.18 5.98 39.75
C ASP A 627 -20.28 4.47 39.48
N LYS A 628 -19.47 3.65 40.16
CA LYS A 628 -19.44 2.19 39.95
C LYS A 628 -20.63 1.48 40.61
N GLU A 629 -21.08 1.97 41.76
CA GLU A 629 -22.31 1.50 42.40
C GLU A 629 -23.52 1.72 41.50
N ARG A 630 -23.62 2.90 40.86
CA ARG A 630 -24.66 3.18 39.88
C ARG A 630 -24.59 2.23 38.69
N GLU A 631 -23.43 2.07 38.07
CA GLU A 631 -23.27 1.20 36.89
C GLU A 631 -23.68 -0.24 37.17
N ALA A 632 -23.21 -0.82 38.29
CA ALA A 632 -23.60 -2.17 38.70
C ALA A 632 -25.11 -2.26 39.02
N THR A 633 -25.64 -1.25 39.73
CA THR A 633 -27.08 -1.18 40.08
C THR A 633 -27.97 -1.03 38.86
N ASP A 634 -27.53 -0.38 37.79
CA ASP A 634 -28.32 -0.23 36.57
C ASP A 634 -28.40 -1.54 35.77
N GLY A 635 -27.31 -2.32 35.80
CA GLY A 635 -27.24 -3.58 35.08
C GLY A 635 -25.99 -3.78 34.24
N HIS A 636 -24.97 -2.93 34.32
CA HIS A 636 -23.73 -3.21 33.59
C HIS A 636 -23.06 -4.51 34.08
N ASP A 637 -22.45 -5.26 33.17
CA ASP A 637 -21.75 -6.53 33.45
C ASP A 637 -20.30 -6.32 33.91
N GLY A 638 -19.81 -5.09 33.82
CA GLY A 638 -18.49 -4.69 34.26
C GLY A 638 -18.22 -3.22 33.99
N THR A 639 -17.02 -2.76 34.37
CA THR A 639 -16.62 -1.36 34.30
C THR A 639 -15.16 -1.20 33.86
N TRP A 640 -14.78 0.02 33.44
CA TRP A 640 -13.40 0.40 33.16
C TRP A 640 -12.71 1.20 34.27
N VAL A 641 -11.40 0.97 34.40
CA VAL A 641 -10.46 1.79 35.18
C VAL A 641 -9.19 2.07 34.37
N ALA A 642 -8.55 3.22 34.58
CA ALA A 642 -7.31 3.59 33.89
C ALA A 642 -6.04 3.32 34.71
N HIS A 643 -6.18 2.97 36.00
CA HIS A 643 -5.05 2.81 36.92
C HIS A 643 -5.20 1.54 37.76
N PRO A 644 -4.14 0.70 37.91
CA PRO A 644 -4.21 -0.55 38.68
C PRO A 644 -4.69 -0.38 40.12
N GLY A 645 -4.36 0.77 40.75
CA GLY A 645 -4.80 1.10 42.10
C GLY A 645 -6.32 1.26 42.29
N LEU A 646 -7.10 1.38 41.21
CA LEU A 646 -8.57 1.42 41.27
C LEU A 646 -9.23 0.06 41.07
N VAL A 647 -8.48 -0.96 40.60
CA VAL A 647 -9.02 -2.30 40.36
C VAL A 647 -9.65 -2.92 41.62
N PRO A 648 -9.02 -2.87 42.82
CA PRO A 648 -9.62 -3.45 44.01
C PRO A 648 -10.95 -2.79 44.40
N LEU A 649 -11.03 -1.45 44.33
CA LEU A 649 -12.24 -0.71 44.65
C LEU A 649 -13.39 -1.05 43.68
N ALA A 650 -13.11 -1.02 42.37
CA ALA A 650 -14.11 -1.36 41.37
C ALA A 650 -14.57 -2.82 41.49
N ARG A 651 -13.63 -3.73 41.80
CA ARG A 651 -13.92 -5.15 41.98
C ARG A 651 -14.81 -5.39 43.20
N GLU A 652 -14.49 -4.81 44.35
CA GLU A 652 -15.31 -4.89 45.57
C GLU A 652 -16.77 -4.52 45.29
N ILE A 653 -17.00 -3.38 44.63
CA ILE A 653 -18.35 -2.89 44.33
C ILE A 653 -19.12 -3.85 43.42
N PHE A 654 -18.47 -4.37 42.37
CA PHE A 654 -19.10 -5.32 41.47
C PHE A 654 -19.23 -6.73 42.09
N ASP A 655 -18.34 -7.15 42.98
CA ASP A 655 -18.48 -8.40 43.73
C ASP A 655 -19.71 -8.34 44.64
N ASP A 656 -19.96 -7.21 45.29
CA ASP A 656 -21.11 -7.01 46.18
C ASP A 656 -22.44 -6.88 45.42
N LEU A 657 -22.48 -6.08 44.34
CA LEU A 657 -23.71 -5.78 43.61
C LEU A 657 -24.01 -6.73 42.44
N MET A 658 -23.00 -7.46 41.96
CA MET A 658 -23.09 -8.46 40.89
C MET A 658 -22.43 -9.78 41.35
N PRO A 659 -23.13 -10.58 42.18
CA PRO A 659 -22.61 -11.84 42.72
C PRO A 659 -22.46 -12.94 41.65
N THR A 660 -23.18 -12.82 40.53
CA THR A 660 -23.02 -13.68 39.36
C THR A 660 -21.80 -13.26 38.52
N PRO A 661 -21.33 -14.08 37.57
CA PRO A 661 -20.24 -13.68 36.67
C PRO A 661 -20.55 -12.41 35.85
N ASN A 662 -21.83 -12.20 35.53
CA ASN A 662 -22.40 -11.09 34.76
C ASN A 662 -23.90 -10.90 35.09
N GLN A 663 -24.55 -9.88 34.55
CA GLN A 663 -25.96 -9.51 34.76
C GLN A 663 -26.85 -9.70 33.53
N LEU A 664 -26.50 -10.59 32.59
CA LEU A 664 -27.31 -10.85 31.38
C LEU A 664 -28.78 -11.20 31.66
N HIS A 665 -29.08 -11.74 32.85
CA HIS A 665 -30.43 -12.06 33.32
C HIS A 665 -31.28 -10.81 33.67
N LYS A 666 -30.65 -9.65 33.90
CA LYS A 666 -31.30 -8.41 34.31
C LYS A 666 -31.86 -7.66 33.11
N GLN A 667 -33.07 -8.01 32.71
CA GLN A 667 -33.75 -7.38 31.57
C GLN A 667 -34.44 -6.07 31.99
N LEU A 668 -34.23 -5.00 31.22
CA LEU A 668 -34.87 -3.68 31.44
C LEU A 668 -36.11 -3.53 30.54
N GLU A 669 -37.07 -4.44 30.65
CA GLU A 669 -38.20 -4.52 29.71
C GLU A 669 -39.08 -3.27 29.67
N SER A 670 -39.27 -2.61 30.83
CA SER A 670 -40.10 -1.41 30.96
C SER A 670 -39.43 -0.13 30.48
N PHE A 671 -38.11 -0.13 30.30
CA PHE A 671 -37.38 1.05 29.86
C PHE A 671 -37.47 1.20 28.34
N MET A 672 -37.75 2.40 27.84
CA MET A 672 -37.60 2.74 26.43
C MET A 672 -36.92 4.10 26.34
N ALA A 673 -36.08 4.28 25.33
CA ALA A 673 -35.49 5.58 25.03
C ALA A 673 -36.11 6.11 23.74
N THR A 674 -36.51 7.37 23.78
CA THR A 674 -36.95 8.15 22.61
C THR A 674 -35.78 8.92 22.01
N ASN A 675 -35.93 9.40 20.78
CA ASN A 675 -34.96 10.31 20.18
C ASN A 675 -34.79 11.60 21.00
N ALA A 676 -35.88 12.12 21.57
CA ALA A 676 -35.87 13.31 22.43
C ALA A 676 -35.05 13.09 23.70
N GLU A 677 -35.12 11.91 24.31
CA GLU A 677 -34.30 11.59 25.49
C GLU A 677 -32.83 11.42 25.11
N LEU A 678 -32.51 10.71 24.02
CA LEU A 678 -31.12 10.52 23.55
C LEU A 678 -30.46 11.81 23.05
N THR A 679 -31.24 12.83 22.73
CA THR A 679 -30.77 14.14 22.27
C THR A 679 -31.11 15.27 23.24
N ALA A 680 -31.48 14.93 24.48
CA ALA A 680 -31.82 15.91 25.49
C ALA A 680 -30.61 16.79 25.84
N ILE A 681 -30.83 18.10 25.91
CA ILE A 681 -29.78 19.07 26.22
C ILE A 681 -29.54 19.05 27.73
N PRO A 682 -28.31 18.77 28.20
CA PRO A 682 -28.02 18.80 29.62
C PRO A 682 -28.06 20.23 30.18
N GLU A 683 -28.62 20.36 31.39
CA GLU A 683 -28.56 21.61 32.15
C GLU A 683 -27.15 21.83 32.72
N GLY A 684 -26.79 23.10 32.91
CA GLY A 684 -25.53 23.49 33.53
C GLY A 684 -25.09 24.88 33.10
N THR A 685 -23.90 25.26 33.55
CA THR A 685 -23.32 26.57 33.31
C THR A 685 -22.01 26.49 32.52
N ARG A 686 -21.58 27.63 31.98
CA ARG A 686 -20.32 27.78 31.24
C ARG A 686 -19.42 28.70 32.04
N THR A 687 -18.31 28.20 32.57
CA THR A 687 -17.50 28.96 33.56
C THR A 687 -16.15 29.37 32.97
N GLU A 688 -15.55 30.46 33.50
CA GLU A 688 -14.16 30.83 33.16
C GLU A 688 -13.20 29.70 33.48
N ASN A 689 -13.41 29.02 34.62
CA ASN A 689 -12.58 27.91 35.04
C ASN A 689 -12.69 26.73 34.08
N GLY A 690 -13.91 26.36 33.65
CA GLY A 690 -14.13 25.32 32.65
C GLY A 690 -13.47 25.64 31.31
N PHE A 691 -13.63 26.90 30.86
CA PHE A 691 -12.99 27.42 29.64
C PHE A 691 -11.45 27.32 29.69
N ARG A 692 -10.83 27.87 30.74
CA ARG A 692 -9.37 27.86 30.91
C ARG A 692 -8.85 26.43 31.11
N HIS A 693 -9.58 25.59 31.82
CA HIS A 693 -9.20 24.20 32.05
C HIS A 693 -9.21 23.38 30.75
N ASN A 694 -10.20 23.55 29.87
CA ASN A 694 -10.20 22.91 28.55
C ASN A 694 -8.95 23.28 27.74
N ILE A 695 -8.58 24.56 27.71
CA ILE A 695 -7.36 25.03 27.05
C ILE A 695 -6.12 24.36 27.68
N SER A 696 -6.01 24.41 29.01
CA SER A 696 -4.84 23.89 29.70
C SER A 696 -4.68 22.38 29.53
N VAL A 697 -5.76 21.59 29.59
CA VAL A 697 -5.73 20.14 29.36
C VAL A 697 -5.35 19.83 27.92
N THR A 698 -5.98 20.48 26.93
CA THR A 698 -5.67 20.21 25.52
C THR A 698 -4.21 20.54 25.19
N LEU A 699 -3.67 21.67 25.69
CA LEU A 699 -2.24 22.00 25.54
C LEU A 699 -1.33 20.94 26.16
N GLY A 700 -1.65 20.48 27.38
CA GLY A 700 -0.86 19.46 28.06
C GLY A 700 -0.91 18.10 27.38
N TYR A 701 -2.09 17.74 26.89
CA TYR A 701 -2.30 16.49 26.17
C TYR A 701 -1.56 16.51 24.83
N LEU A 702 -1.76 17.55 24.00
CA LEU A 702 -1.10 17.67 22.69
C LEU A 702 0.43 17.73 22.81
N ASP A 703 0.98 18.46 23.80
CA ASP A 703 2.42 18.46 24.06
C ASP A 703 2.95 17.04 24.31
N SER A 704 2.27 16.27 25.16
CA SER A 704 2.66 14.89 25.45
C SER A 704 2.47 13.96 24.25
N TRP A 705 1.35 14.11 23.55
CA TRP A 705 0.99 13.30 22.39
C TRP A 705 1.99 13.48 21.25
N LEU A 706 2.38 14.72 20.94
CA LEU A 706 3.40 15.05 19.93
C LEU A 706 4.81 14.60 20.33
N ARG A 707 5.03 14.26 21.61
CA ARG A 707 6.26 13.62 22.13
C ARG A 707 6.17 12.09 22.19
N GLY A 708 5.13 11.50 21.58
CA GLY A 708 4.96 10.04 21.52
C GLY A 708 4.21 9.42 22.70
N VAL A 709 3.60 10.21 23.59
CA VAL A 709 2.91 9.70 24.79
C VAL A 709 1.44 10.14 24.79
N GLY A 710 0.54 9.21 24.44
CA GLY A 710 -0.90 9.42 24.38
C GLY A 710 -1.70 9.08 25.64
N CYS A 711 -1.06 8.50 26.66
CA CYS A 711 -1.68 8.20 27.96
C CYS A 711 -1.05 9.12 29.01
N VAL A 712 -1.75 10.19 29.38
CA VAL A 712 -1.11 11.36 29.99
C VAL A 712 -1.69 11.65 31.37
N PRO A 713 -0.89 11.60 32.45
CA PRO A 713 -1.34 12.01 33.76
C PRO A 713 -1.45 13.55 33.83
N LEU A 714 -2.68 14.09 33.84
CA LEU A 714 -2.97 15.52 33.97
C LEU A 714 -3.96 15.74 35.11
N TYR A 715 -3.61 16.62 36.05
CA TYR A 715 -4.48 16.98 37.19
C TYR A 715 -5.02 15.78 37.99
N ASN A 716 -4.20 14.74 38.17
CA ASN A 716 -4.55 13.47 38.83
C ASN A 716 -5.59 12.63 38.09
N LEU A 717 -5.77 12.86 36.79
CA LEU A 717 -6.54 12.02 35.88
C LEU A 717 -5.59 11.43 34.83
N MET A 718 -5.85 10.19 34.42
CA MET A 718 -5.16 9.57 33.30
C MET A 718 -5.95 9.88 32.01
N GLU A 719 -5.50 10.89 31.28
CA GLU A 719 -6.20 11.42 30.12
C GLU A 719 -5.73 10.76 28.81
N ASP A 720 -6.66 10.66 27.87
CA ASP A 720 -6.51 10.15 26.51
C ASP A 720 -7.02 11.18 25.48
N ALA A 721 -7.01 10.81 24.18
CA ALA A 721 -7.36 11.74 23.11
C ALA A 721 -8.80 12.26 23.22
N ALA A 722 -9.75 11.42 23.63
CA ALA A 722 -11.15 11.80 23.84
C ALA A 722 -11.29 13.01 24.80
N THR A 723 -10.41 13.14 25.80
CA THR A 723 -10.40 14.28 26.72
C THR A 723 -10.00 15.58 26.03
N ALA A 724 -8.99 15.53 25.16
CA ALA A 724 -8.58 16.68 24.36
C ALA A 724 -9.65 17.02 23.29
N GLU A 725 -10.33 16.01 22.73
CA GLU A 725 -11.41 16.17 21.76
C GLU A 725 -12.61 16.90 22.34
N ILE A 726 -13.15 16.45 23.47
CA ILE A 726 -14.28 17.16 24.11
C ILE A 726 -13.86 18.57 24.54
N SER A 727 -12.62 18.76 25.00
CA SER A 727 -12.11 20.05 25.43
C SER A 727 -12.04 21.04 24.27
N ARG A 728 -11.45 20.65 23.12
CA ARG A 728 -11.37 21.53 21.93
C ARG A 728 -12.73 21.75 21.27
N ALA A 729 -13.58 20.72 21.22
CA ALA A 729 -14.92 20.83 20.63
C ALA A 729 -15.82 21.77 21.44
N GLN A 730 -15.68 21.77 22.77
CA GLN A 730 -16.41 22.70 23.64
C GLN A 730 -15.94 24.16 23.44
N LEU A 731 -14.64 24.39 23.29
CA LEU A 731 -14.10 25.72 22.96
C LEU A 731 -14.64 26.21 21.61
N TRP A 732 -14.58 25.36 20.58
CA TRP A 732 -15.11 25.65 19.26
C TRP A 732 -16.61 25.95 19.31
N GLN A 733 -17.40 25.11 19.99
CA GLN A 733 -18.85 25.28 20.10
C GLN A 733 -19.22 26.58 20.79
N TRP A 734 -18.51 26.92 21.87
CA TRP A 734 -18.77 28.15 22.62
C TRP A 734 -18.43 29.40 21.82
N LEU A 735 -17.35 29.37 21.05
CA LEU A 735 -16.99 30.46 20.15
C LEU A 735 -17.99 30.58 18.99
N ARG A 736 -18.35 29.47 18.34
CA ARG A 736 -19.23 29.46 17.16
C ARG A 736 -20.63 29.97 17.45
N HIS A 737 -21.13 29.78 18.68
CA HIS A 737 -22.50 30.08 19.08
C HIS A 737 -22.63 31.29 20.03
N ASP A 738 -21.60 32.14 20.09
CA ASP A 738 -21.53 33.34 20.95
C ASP A 738 -21.90 33.02 22.40
N ALA A 739 -21.37 31.92 22.93
CA ALA A 739 -21.72 31.45 24.26
C ALA A 739 -21.25 32.44 25.33
N ARG A 740 -22.11 32.68 26.33
CA ARG A 740 -21.77 33.50 27.49
C ARG A 740 -21.27 32.64 28.64
N LEU A 741 -20.16 33.06 29.22
CA LEU A 741 -19.67 32.58 30.50
C LEU A 741 -20.52 33.14 31.64
N GLU A 742 -20.50 32.51 32.81
CA GLU A 742 -21.22 32.95 34.02
C GLU A 742 -20.86 34.38 34.44
N ASP A 743 -19.63 34.82 34.20
CA ASP A 743 -19.18 36.18 34.51
C ASP A 743 -19.64 37.24 33.50
N GLY A 744 -20.45 36.84 32.51
CA GLY A 744 -21.07 37.70 31.52
C GLY A 744 -20.24 37.93 30.26
N ARG A 745 -18.99 37.49 30.20
CA ARG A 745 -18.17 37.57 28.98
C ARG A 745 -18.69 36.63 27.90
N THR A 746 -18.68 37.10 26.66
CA THR A 746 -18.91 36.25 25.49
C THR A 746 -17.60 35.57 25.10
N VAL A 747 -17.64 34.30 24.74
CA VAL A 747 -16.49 33.59 24.18
C VAL A 747 -16.29 34.06 22.74
N ASP A 748 -15.25 34.86 22.52
CA ASP A 748 -14.84 35.32 21.20
C ASP A 748 -13.41 34.87 20.86
N ALA A 749 -12.99 35.10 19.62
CA ALA A 749 -11.66 34.71 19.14
C ALA A 749 -10.52 35.35 19.93
N GLN A 750 -10.71 36.58 20.42
CA GLN A 750 -9.69 37.30 21.19
C GLN A 750 -9.49 36.63 22.55
N LEU A 751 -10.58 36.31 23.26
CA LEU A 751 -10.54 35.62 24.54
C LEU A 751 -9.87 34.25 24.43
N VAL A 752 -10.18 33.49 23.38
CA VAL A 752 -9.54 32.19 23.10
C VAL A 752 -8.04 32.35 22.91
N LYS A 753 -7.60 33.20 21.98
CA LYS A 753 -6.17 33.41 21.68
C LYS A 753 -5.38 33.88 22.90
N GLN A 754 -5.90 34.86 23.63
CA GLN A 754 -5.23 35.40 24.82
C GLN A 754 -5.10 34.33 25.91
N THR A 755 -6.12 33.49 26.08
CA THR A 755 -6.09 32.42 27.09
C THR A 755 -5.16 31.28 26.69
N ILE A 756 -5.12 30.90 25.40
CA ILE A 756 -4.14 29.94 24.87
C ILE A 756 -2.72 30.45 25.13
N ALA A 757 -2.41 31.70 24.77
CA ALA A 757 -1.09 32.28 24.99
C ALA A 757 -0.69 32.29 26.47
N ALA A 758 -1.59 32.70 27.37
CA ALA A 758 -1.33 32.74 28.81
C ALA A 758 -1.14 31.34 29.42
N GLU A 759 -1.91 30.34 28.99
CA GLU A 759 -1.75 28.96 29.47
C GLU A 759 -0.52 28.28 28.88
N ALA A 760 -0.18 28.56 27.62
CA ALA A 760 1.05 28.09 27.00
C ALA A 760 2.29 28.65 27.71
N GLU A 761 2.32 29.95 28.02
CA GLU A 761 3.39 30.59 28.78
C GLU A 761 3.54 29.95 30.17
N ARG A 762 2.45 29.77 30.91
CA ARG A 762 2.47 29.09 32.23
C ARG A 762 3.05 27.68 32.15
N ARG A 763 2.70 26.93 31.11
CA ARG A 763 3.21 25.57 30.90
C ARG A 763 4.69 25.56 30.52
N LEU A 764 5.13 26.50 29.69
CA LEU A 764 6.54 26.67 29.33
C LEU A 764 7.39 27.00 30.57
N ILE A 765 6.92 27.93 31.41
CA ILE A 765 7.59 28.27 32.68
C ILE A 765 7.69 27.03 33.58
N ARG A 766 6.62 26.23 33.67
CA ARG A 766 6.60 24.99 34.48
C ARG A 766 7.50 23.89 33.90
N ALA A 767 7.61 23.80 32.58
CA ALA A 767 8.48 22.83 31.90
C ALA A 767 9.96 23.15 32.10
N GLY A 768 10.32 24.44 32.26
CA GLY A 768 11.70 24.86 32.48
C GLY A 768 12.59 24.48 31.30
N SER A 769 13.65 23.71 31.55
CA SER A 769 14.59 23.23 30.51
C SER A 769 14.18 21.91 29.85
N VAL A 770 13.01 21.35 30.19
CA VAL A 770 12.53 20.10 29.59
C VAL A 770 12.07 20.37 28.16
N VAL A 771 12.47 19.52 27.22
CA VAL A 771 12.01 19.57 25.82
C VAL A 771 10.48 19.47 25.82
N SER A 772 9.83 20.50 25.27
CA SER A 772 8.36 20.57 25.17
C SER A 772 7.96 20.98 23.76
N ARG A 773 6.78 20.54 23.35
CA ARG A 773 6.11 20.85 22.09
C ARG A 773 4.90 21.74 22.31
N ILE A 774 4.94 22.55 23.37
CA ILE A 774 3.87 23.47 23.76
C ILE A 774 3.58 24.51 22.66
N PRO A 775 4.57 25.11 21.97
CA PRO A 775 4.29 26.02 20.86
C PRO A 775 3.47 25.36 19.75
N GLU A 776 3.83 24.13 19.37
CA GLU A 776 3.10 23.36 18.35
C GLU A 776 1.70 22.95 18.82
N ALA A 777 1.56 22.57 20.10
CA ALA A 777 0.27 22.29 20.70
C ALA A 777 -0.64 23.52 20.72
N ALA A 778 -0.09 24.70 20.99
CA ALA A 778 -0.83 25.97 20.98
C ALA A 778 -1.30 26.35 19.58
N GLU A 779 -0.44 26.17 18.56
CA GLU A 779 -0.78 26.38 17.15
C GLU A 779 -1.95 25.49 16.73
N LEU A 780 -1.87 24.18 17.04
CA LEU A 780 -2.95 23.23 16.72
C LEU A 780 -4.25 23.57 17.47
N LEU A 781 -4.17 23.88 18.77
CA LEU A 781 -5.36 24.25 19.55
C LEU A 781 -6.01 25.54 19.03
N GLU A 782 -5.22 26.55 18.68
CA GLU A 782 -5.74 27.78 18.08
C GLU A 782 -6.45 27.48 16.75
N LYS A 783 -5.86 26.65 15.88
CA LYS A 783 -6.51 26.19 14.64
C LYS A 783 -7.86 25.53 14.94
N PHE A 784 -7.89 24.53 15.82
CA PHE A 784 -9.11 23.76 16.11
C PHE A 784 -10.21 24.59 16.79
N ALA A 785 -9.85 25.60 17.57
CA ALA A 785 -10.84 26.45 18.24
C ALA A 785 -11.45 27.51 17.30
N LEU A 786 -10.75 27.86 16.22
CA LEU A 786 -11.11 29.00 15.34
C LEU A 786 -11.51 28.61 13.91
N GLU A 787 -11.38 27.33 13.55
CA GLU A 787 -11.82 26.82 12.24
C GLU A 787 -13.32 27.08 12.00
N GLU A 788 -13.69 27.39 10.76
CA GLU A 788 -15.10 27.68 10.43
C GLU A 788 -15.98 26.43 10.52
N GLN A 789 -15.44 25.30 10.09
CA GLN A 789 -16.04 23.98 10.19
C GLN A 789 -15.16 23.14 11.10
N MET A 790 -15.80 22.45 12.04
CA MET A 790 -15.07 21.64 13.01
C MET A 790 -14.45 20.42 12.32
N SER A 791 -13.14 20.27 12.48
CA SER A 791 -12.37 19.10 12.06
C SER A 791 -12.89 17.86 12.76
N ASP A 792 -12.95 16.74 12.03
CA ASP A 792 -13.57 15.51 12.52
C ASP A 792 -12.88 14.95 13.77
N PHE A 793 -11.54 15.00 13.80
CA PHE A 793 -10.68 14.55 14.89
C PHE A 793 -9.37 15.35 14.92
N LEU A 794 -8.91 15.75 16.10
CA LEU A 794 -7.64 16.46 16.30
C LEU A 794 -6.43 15.59 15.91
N THR A 795 -6.58 14.28 16.00
CA THR A 795 -5.51 13.31 15.74
C THR A 795 -5.07 13.28 14.28
N LEU A 796 -5.91 13.71 13.34
CA LEU A 796 -5.55 13.74 11.91
C LEU A 796 -4.43 14.76 11.65
N ASP A 797 -4.63 16.01 12.05
CA ASP A 797 -3.64 17.08 11.91
C ASP A 797 -2.45 16.91 12.85
N ALA A 798 -2.68 16.45 14.09
CA ALA A 798 -1.59 16.15 14.99
C ALA A 798 -0.70 15.04 14.43
N TYR A 799 -1.27 14.04 13.77
CA TYR A 799 -0.52 12.97 13.12
C TYR A 799 0.23 13.44 11.87
N ASP A 800 -0.31 14.38 11.08
CA ASP A 800 0.46 15.04 10.01
C ASP A 800 1.72 15.70 10.57
N LYS A 801 1.58 16.42 11.70
CA LYS A 801 2.71 17.08 12.33
C LYS A 801 3.76 16.09 12.84
N LEU A 802 3.30 15.02 13.49
CA LEU A 802 4.16 13.92 13.95
C LEU A 802 4.97 13.29 12.80
N VAL A 803 4.32 12.94 11.69
CA VAL A 803 4.97 12.25 10.55
C VAL A 803 5.88 13.17 9.75
N SER A 804 5.53 14.45 9.61
CA SER A 804 6.33 15.44 8.86
C SER A 804 7.75 15.65 9.41
N GLU A 805 7.99 15.23 10.65
CA GLU A 805 9.26 15.38 11.36
C GLU A 805 10.07 14.07 11.42
N GLY A 806 9.62 13.01 10.76
CA GLY A 806 10.32 11.72 10.68
C GLY A 806 10.10 10.79 11.87
N HIS A 807 8.97 10.91 12.58
CA HIS A 807 8.60 10.11 13.77
C HIS A 807 7.53 9.04 13.53
#